data_AF-A0A261FCW3-F1
#
_entry.id   AF-A0A261FCW3-F1
#
_cell.length_a   1.000
_cell.length_b   1.000
_cell.length_c   1.000
_cell.angle_alpha   90.00
_cell.angle_beta   90.00
_cell.angle_gamma   90.00
#
_symmetry.space_group_name_H-M   'P 1'
#
loop_
_entity.id
_entity.type
_entity.pdbx_description
1 polymer ?
#
loop_
_entity_poly.entity_id
_entity_poly.type
_entity_poly.pdbx_seq_one_letter_code
_entity_poly.pdbx_strand_id
1 'polypeptide(L)'
;MNVPYRHQCSVIPNGPSHVARVLMGMRVTEDDWKHTFFDRLGRSVTVPRNEMNNNREYFDDGYAKALWDFRNGSMLLGEDGRTIYVRDVDDTGRNRLLDSWHAIGSIEDEYHVKGSNKVYLPWNTQMRVECSKLKGRVRHGVKFSNMAFYRLDGRVRRLTPGDPVFADPFEISLTEEYDDDLVAEAGRFLRFVTADEHSAQNLGRMFATPLLEAYKHLFYVLYGGGGNGKGILLGALNRSFPGLSTAVNAKTLLGGAKGAGGFATDQEMLKLIGALWAYDEDADIITLEQATLLKKIGTGDMMAARRIQENTVSFRNKATFIIASNNPVIMANTEALKRRRVFVRMRDNRAEHEFKDLLAFRAEHGAVPFLMASCRLWEQSDKPWDDVAIGSGDDLSEHEQWIVDQIIVQGYAVSGDNPYYASSATHRNSVTKLGLESTCKRVDGKVARVLVVSDEKVFAVYRAKSEHDINQAIEDSVPAPPQPIEGAATVTPDEAGYPVNFAAVTEGKKSYDWQKVKDLPAGSTQVPGGGNAYAVIPSQGMAIIDLDVAKDKTGNVLADAPTGWDVFNREIGEYGSEGFPRTYLVSTPTGERHNLTSVHAYYLIPDELKGRLKNGVHLTGAPVDIRCESKGYVIGAGSVLDDGGKYRLLDLPDGKPPVMPPTMVAWLKAHGYVEGETTTMKPDGVRPVMMRTRYRSTRMAGKSVRNEPDMSPVAPGSRNDTLHRWAYGRLANHPDNAARIRDDLYRRGHASGLQDTELETIWRSVTRQLGGRHA
;
A
#
# COMPACT_ATOMS: atom_id res chain seq x y z
N MET A 1 -46.75 -47.83 -0.43
CA MET A 1 -47.05 -47.83 1.02
C MET A 1 -45.86 -47.19 1.75
N ASN A 2 -46.05 -46.01 2.33
CA ASN A 2 -45.00 -45.36 3.12
C ASN A 2 -44.82 -46.10 4.45
N VAL A 3 -43.61 -46.63 4.69
CA VAL A 3 -43.24 -47.17 6.00
C VAL A 3 -43.47 -46.07 7.04
N PRO A 4 -44.21 -46.33 8.14
CA PRO A 4 -44.43 -45.32 9.16
C PRO A 4 -43.09 -44.91 9.77
N TYR A 5 -42.81 -43.60 9.76
CA TYR A 5 -41.65 -43.03 10.42
C TYR A 5 -41.64 -43.46 11.89
N ARG A 6 -40.50 -43.92 12.40
CA ARG A 6 -40.33 -44.37 13.79
C ARG A 6 -39.20 -43.57 14.44
N HIS A 7 -39.54 -42.81 15.47
CA HIS A 7 -38.58 -42.08 16.28
C HIS A 7 -39.06 -41.98 17.73
N GLN A 8 -38.16 -42.15 18.70
CA GLN A 8 -38.45 -41.98 20.11
C GLN A 8 -37.90 -40.63 20.58
N CYS A 9 -38.79 -39.64 20.74
CA CYS A 9 -38.41 -38.33 21.28
C CYS A 9 -37.96 -38.44 22.74
N SER A 10 -36.92 -37.71 23.09
CA SER A 10 -36.46 -37.54 24.47
C SER A 10 -37.38 -36.60 25.22
N VAL A 11 -37.55 -36.87 26.52
CA VAL A 11 -38.13 -35.91 27.45
C VAL A 11 -36.99 -35.15 28.10
N ILE A 12 -36.99 -33.82 27.99
CA ILE A 12 -35.98 -32.95 28.61
C ILE A 12 -36.60 -32.11 29.74
N PRO A 13 -35.83 -31.67 30.75
CA PRO A 13 -36.32 -30.76 31.78
C PRO A 13 -36.87 -29.47 31.17
N ASN A 14 -38.09 -29.09 31.55
CA ASN A 14 -38.82 -27.94 30.98
C ASN A 14 -38.93 -27.99 29.45
N GLY A 15 -39.01 -29.20 28.88
CA GLY A 15 -39.14 -29.41 27.44
C GLY A 15 -40.57 -29.23 26.92
N PRO A 16 -40.73 -29.06 25.60
CA PRO A 16 -42.04 -28.98 24.97
C PRO A 16 -42.84 -30.28 25.13
N SER A 17 -44.15 -30.15 25.33
CA SER A 17 -45.07 -31.28 25.38
C SER A 17 -45.50 -31.69 23.97
N HIS A 18 -45.99 -32.93 23.83
CA HIS A 18 -46.57 -33.46 22.59
C HIS A 18 -45.64 -33.52 21.35
N VAL A 19 -44.33 -33.33 21.52
CA VAL A 19 -43.30 -33.41 20.44
C VAL A 19 -43.45 -34.70 19.62
N ALA A 20 -43.49 -35.86 20.29
CA ALA A 20 -43.63 -37.15 19.63
C ALA A 20 -44.94 -37.28 18.86
N ARG A 21 -46.04 -36.74 19.40
CA ARG A 21 -47.35 -36.79 18.78
C ARG A 21 -47.36 -36.02 17.46
N VAL A 22 -46.80 -34.82 17.46
CA VAL A 22 -46.71 -33.96 16.28
C VAL A 22 -45.73 -34.55 15.26
N LEU A 23 -44.50 -34.87 15.67
CA LEU A 23 -43.45 -35.43 14.79
C LEU A 23 -43.94 -36.66 14.00
N MET A 24 -44.58 -37.59 14.70
CA MET A 24 -45.06 -38.85 14.14
C MET A 24 -46.36 -38.68 13.34
N GLY A 25 -47.18 -37.70 13.70
CA GLY A 25 -48.49 -37.49 13.09
C GLY A 25 -48.48 -36.61 11.83
N MET A 26 -47.40 -35.86 11.57
CA MET A 26 -47.28 -35.03 10.35
C MET A 26 -47.31 -35.89 9.07
N ARG A 27 -47.98 -35.40 8.03
CA ARG A 27 -48.14 -36.10 6.73
C ARG A 27 -48.13 -35.14 5.56
N VAL A 28 -47.58 -35.59 4.43
CA VAL A 28 -47.78 -34.93 3.14
C VAL A 28 -49.23 -35.13 2.71
N THR A 29 -49.86 -34.08 2.18
CA THR A 29 -51.23 -34.08 1.64
C THR A 29 -51.20 -33.62 0.19
N GLU A 30 -52.15 -34.12 -0.61
CA GLU A 30 -52.41 -33.63 -1.97
C GLU A 30 -53.52 -32.56 -1.98
N ASP A 31 -54.19 -32.35 -0.83
CA ASP A 31 -55.24 -31.33 -0.65
C ASP A 31 -54.61 -29.99 -0.23
N ASP A 32 -54.38 -29.12 -1.22
CA ASP A 32 -53.80 -27.79 -1.02
C ASP A 32 -54.66 -26.87 -0.13
N TRP A 33 -55.93 -27.19 0.11
CA TRP A 33 -56.81 -26.39 0.97
C TRP A 33 -56.75 -26.81 2.45
N LYS A 34 -56.08 -27.92 2.77
CA LYS A 34 -55.97 -28.45 4.14
C LYS A 34 -54.56 -28.49 4.70
N HIS A 35 -53.57 -28.03 3.95
CA HIS A 35 -52.19 -28.02 4.39
C HIS A 35 -51.96 -26.96 5.48
N THR A 36 -50.90 -27.18 6.28
CA THR A 36 -50.46 -26.27 7.34
C THR A 36 -49.28 -25.41 6.89
N PHE A 37 -48.29 -26.03 6.23
CA PHE A 37 -47.16 -25.34 5.62
C PHE A 37 -46.64 -26.11 4.40
N PHE A 38 -45.86 -25.43 3.55
CA PHE A 38 -45.04 -26.09 2.53
C PHE A 38 -43.67 -26.45 3.10
N ASP A 39 -43.23 -27.69 2.85
CA ASP A 39 -41.89 -28.10 3.22
C ASP A 39 -40.82 -27.57 2.26
N ARG A 40 -39.55 -27.88 2.53
CA ARG A 40 -38.39 -27.49 1.72
C ARG A 40 -38.44 -27.94 0.26
N LEU A 41 -39.25 -28.95 -0.06
CA LEU A 41 -39.45 -29.47 -1.42
C LEU A 41 -40.74 -28.92 -2.05
N GLY A 42 -41.41 -27.96 -1.40
CA GLY A 42 -42.68 -27.39 -1.86
C GLY A 42 -43.87 -28.33 -1.70
N ARG A 43 -43.77 -29.38 -0.88
CA ARG A 43 -44.87 -30.31 -0.65
C ARG A 43 -45.78 -29.78 0.45
N SER A 44 -47.09 -29.89 0.25
CA SER A 44 -48.12 -29.57 1.22
C SER A 44 -48.06 -30.52 2.42
N VAL A 45 -47.80 -29.99 3.63
CA VAL A 45 -47.69 -30.78 4.87
C VAL A 45 -48.80 -30.40 5.85
N THR A 46 -49.41 -31.42 6.47
CA THR A 46 -50.42 -31.28 7.53
C THR A 46 -49.83 -31.58 8.90
N VAL A 47 -50.19 -30.74 9.88
CA VAL A 47 -49.76 -30.90 11.27
C VAL A 47 -50.93 -31.39 12.13
N PRO A 48 -50.75 -32.42 12.98
CA PRO A 48 -51.77 -32.84 13.92
C PRO A 48 -52.19 -31.71 14.86
N ARG A 49 -53.49 -31.52 15.02
CA ARG A 49 -54.08 -30.51 15.90
C ARG A 49 -54.67 -31.15 17.16
N ASN A 50 -54.93 -30.34 18.18
CA ASN A 50 -55.56 -30.79 19.41
C ASN A 50 -57.09 -30.83 19.25
N GLU A 51 -57.62 -31.99 18.87
CA GLU A 51 -59.07 -32.22 18.69
C GLU A 51 -59.88 -31.92 19.97
N MET A 52 -59.29 -32.11 21.15
CA MET A 52 -59.94 -31.83 22.43
C MET A 52 -59.94 -30.33 22.80
N ASN A 53 -59.22 -29.49 22.04
CA ASN A 53 -59.09 -28.06 22.30
C ASN A 53 -59.36 -27.26 21.02
N ASN A 54 -60.55 -27.45 20.43
CA ASN A 54 -61.02 -26.74 19.24
C ASN A 54 -60.01 -26.75 18.07
N ASN A 55 -59.33 -27.89 17.84
CA ASN A 55 -58.30 -28.03 16.81
C ASN A 55 -57.18 -26.98 16.89
N ARG A 56 -56.89 -26.45 18.08
CA ARG A 56 -55.74 -25.57 18.29
C ARG A 56 -54.42 -26.31 18.04
N GLU A 57 -53.42 -25.55 17.62
CA GLU A 57 -52.04 -26.01 17.54
C GLU A 57 -51.51 -26.44 18.92
N TYR A 58 -50.68 -27.50 18.95
CA TYR A 58 -49.99 -27.90 20.19
C TYR A 58 -48.90 -26.89 20.58
N PHE A 59 -48.28 -26.30 19.57
CA PHE A 59 -47.27 -25.25 19.61
C PHE A 59 -47.21 -24.62 18.22
N ASP A 60 -46.53 -23.49 18.08
CA ASP A 60 -46.44 -22.74 16.83
C ASP A 60 -45.94 -23.61 15.65
N ASP A 61 -46.50 -23.39 14.47
CA ASP A 61 -46.22 -24.19 13.28
C ASP A 61 -44.76 -24.11 12.82
N GLY A 62 -44.02 -23.05 13.18
CA GLY A 62 -42.58 -23.00 12.95
C GLY A 62 -41.81 -24.14 13.63
N TYR A 63 -42.20 -24.51 14.86
CA TYR A 63 -41.59 -25.65 15.55
C TYR A 63 -41.99 -26.99 14.92
N ALA A 64 -43.20 -27.09 14.38
CA ALA A 64 -43.62 -28.28 13.62
C ALA A 64 -42.80 -28.41 12.32
N LYS A 65 -42.51 -27.30 11.64
CA LYS A 65 -41.63 -27.26 10.47
C LYS A 65 -40.19 -27.67 10.82
N ALA A 66 -39.66 -27.24 11.96
CA ALA A 66 -38.35 -27.69 12.46
C ALA A 66 -38.30 -29.21 12.71
N LEU A 67 -39.33 -29.76 13.33
CA LEU A 67 -39.48 -31.22 13.49
C LEU A 67 -39.59 -31.96 12.15
N TRP A 68 -40.24 -31.35 11.17
CA TRP A 68 -40.35 -31.91 9.82
C TRP A 68 -38.99 -31.95 9.12
N ASP A 69 -38.18 -30.90 9.23
CA ASP A 69 -36.83 -30.89 8.68
C ASP A 69 -35.93 -31.93 9.37
N PHE A 70 -36.01 -32.05 10.70
CA PHE A 70 -35.35 -33.14 11.44
C PHE A 70 -35.77 -34.53 10.93
N ARG A 71 -37.08 -34.76 10.78
CA ARG A 71 -37.64 -36.03 10.29
C ARG A 71 -37.11 -36.41 8.91
N ASN A 72 -36.93 -35.43 8.04
CA ASN A 72 -36.50 -35.65 6.66
C ASN A 72 -34.98 -35.60 6.48
N GLY A 73 -34.20 -35.49 7.57
CA GLY A 73 -32.75 -35.44 7.51
C GLY A 73 -32.20 -34.13 6.95
N SER A 74 -32.97 -33.04 7.05
CA SER A 74 -32.57 -31.68 6.67
C SER A 74 -32.12 -30.84 7.87
N MET A 75 -31.95 -31.46 9.04
CA MET A 75 -31.41 -30.84 10.25
C MET A 75 -30.42 -31.78 10.93
N LEU A 76 -29.22 -31.28 11.23
CA LEU A 76 -28.13 -32.03 11.84
C LEU A 76 -27.38 -31.21 12.89
N LEU A 77 -26.61 -31.88 13.74
CA LEU A 77 -25.61 -31.19 14.56
C LEU A 77 -24.28 -31.06 13.81
N GLY A 78 -23.56 -29.98 14.11
CA GLY A 78 -22.14 -29.88 13.83
C GLY A 78 -21.33 -30.85 14.70
N GLU A 79 -20.08 -31.05 14.33
CA GLU A 79 -19.13 -31.86 15.09
C GLU A 79 -18.82 -31.33 16.50
N ASP A 80 -19.11 -30.06 16.78
CA ASP A 80 -19.07 -29.47 18.12
C ASP A 80 -20.16 -30.00 19.07
N GLY A 81 -21.10 -30.79 18.55
CA GLY A 81 -22.24 -31.36 19.29
C GLY A 81 -23.24 -30.32 19.80
N ARG A 82 -23.17 -29.08 19.32
CA ARG A 82 -23.95 -27.95 19.85
C ARG A 82 -24.62 -27.12 18.76
N THR A 83 -23.92 -26.83 17.67
CA THR A 83 -24.43 -26.01 16.58
C THR A 83 -25.42 -26.82 15.76
N ILE A 84 -26.62 -26.26 15.54
CA ILE A 84 -27.61 -26.87 14.64
C ILE A 84 -27.36 -26.32 13.24
N TYR A 85 -27.37 -27.23 12.27
CA TYR A 85 -27.30 -26.93 10.85
C TYR A 85 -28.58 -27.37 10.17
N VAL A 86 -28.97 -26.59 9.17
CA VAL A 86 -30.14 -26.85 8.34
C VAL A 86 -29.73 -26.87 6.88
N ARG A 87 -30.32 -27.80 6.13
CA ARG A 87 -29.98 -28.02 4.72
C ARG A 87 -30.58 -26.94 3.83
N ASP A 88 -29.76 -26.39 2.94
CA ASP A 88 -30.18 -25.32 2.03
C ASP A 88 -31.15 -25.84 0.95
N VAL A 89 -31.91 -24.91 0.39
CA VAL A 89 -32.84 -25.14 -0.70
C VAL A 89 -32.55 -24.18 -1.85
N ASP A 90 -32.75 -24.68 -3.05
CA ASP A 90 -32.69 -23.91 -4.29
C ASP A 90 -33.81 -22.84 -4.29
N ASP A 91 -33.43 -21.57 -4.38
CA ASP A 91 -34.31 -20.40 -4.39
C ASP A 91 -34.81 -20.04 -5.80
N THR A 92 -34.38 -20.77 -6.84
CA THR A 92 -34.86 -20.56 -8.22
C THR A 92 -36.27 -21.09 -8.48
N GLY A 93 -36.95 -21.60 -7.44
CA GLY A 93 -38.32 -22.13 -7.51
C GLY A 93 -38.41 -23.60 -7.94
N ARG A 94 -37.28 -24.28 -8.12
CA ARG A 94 -37.25 -25.73 -8.41
C ARG A 94 -37.41 -26.60 -7.16
N ASN A 95 -37.37 -25.99 -5.96
CA ASN A 95 -37.55 -26.62 -4.65
C ASN A 95 -36.69 -27.88 -4.47
N ARG A 96 -35.38 -27.78 -4.75
CA ARG A 96 -34.42 -28.87 -4.59
C ARG A 96 -33.58 -28.64 -3.34
N LEU A 97 -33.30 -29.72 -2.61
CA LEU A 97 -32.31 -29.66 -1.53
C LEU A 97 -30.92 -29.50 -2.15
N LEU A 98 -30.15 -28.57 -1.61
CA LEU A 98 -28.75 -28.40 -1.94
C LEU A 98 -27.88 -29.26 -1.01
N ASP A 99 -26.66 -29.55 -1.41
CA ASP A 99 -25.72 -30.29 -0.56
C ASP A 99 -25.02 -29.40 0.48
N SER A 100 -25.25 -28.10 0.44
CA SER A 100 -24.78 -27.12 1.42
C SER A 100 -25.67 -27.04 2.67
N TRP A 101 -25.04 -26.60 3.76
CA TRP A 101 -25.66 -26.51 5.08
C TRP A 101 -25.24 -25.21 5.75
N HIS A 102 -26.20 -24.46 6.28
CA HIS A 102 -25.92 -23.27 7.08
C HIS A 102 -26.20 -23.53 8.57
N ALA A 103 -25.42 -22.87 9.43
CA ALA A 103 -25.65 -22.88 10.87
C ALA A 103 -26.77 -21.90 11.24
N ILE A 104 -27.68 -22.33 12.11
CA ILE A 104 -28.75 -21.47 12.62
C ILE A 104 -28.43 -20.96 14.02
N GLY A 105 -28.80 -19.71 14.30
CA GLY A 105 -28.65 -19.12 15.64
C GLY A 105 -29.68 -19.65 16.63
N SER A 106 -30.92 -19.80 16.17
CA SER A 106 -32.04 -20.34 16.93
C SER A 106 -33.09 -20.97 16.00
N ILE A 107 -33.90 -21.88 16.54
CA ILE A 107 -35.06 -22.43 15.82
C ILE A 107 -36.08 -21.34 15.53
N GLU A 108 -36.25 -20.38 16.43
CA GLU A 108 -37.23 -19.31 16.30
C GLU A 108 -36.94 -18.40 15.11
N ASP A 109 -35.68 -18.04 14.90
CA ASP A 109 -35.28 -17.15 13.80
C ASP A 109 -35.42 -17.85 12.44
N GLU A 110 -34.89 -19.08 12.32
CA GLU A 110 -34.92 -19.88 11.08
C GLU A 110 -36.36 -20.21 10.65
N TYR A 111 -37.22 -20.57 11.62
CA TYR A 111 -38.58 -21.01 11.33
C TYR A 111 -39.65 -19.94 11.60
N HIS A 112 -39.23 -18.69 11.79
CA HIS A 112 -40.08 -17.51 11.94
C HIS A 112 -41.13 -17.58 13.07
N VAL A 113 -40.77 -18.18 14.21
CA VAL A 113 -41.62 -18.21 15.40
C VAL A 113 -41.55 -16.86 16.10
N LYS A 114 -42.57 -16.01 15.94
CA LYS A 114 -42.60 -14.64 16.46
C LYS A 114 -43.65 -14.44 17.56
N GLY A 115 -43.36 -13.52 18.49
CA GLY A 115 -44.25 -13.10 19.57
C GLY A 115 -43.92 -13.74 20.93
N SER A 116 -43.95 -12.92 22.00
CA SER A 116 -43.52 -13.33 23.35
C SER A 116 -44.28 -14.53 23.91
N ASN A 117 -45.54 -14.71 23.51
CA ASN A 117 -46.41 -15.80 23.98
C ASN A 117 -46.25 -17.08 23.16
N LYS A 118 -45.51 -17.04 22.05
CA LYS A 118 -45.28 -18.17 21.14
C LYS A 118 -43.85 -18.72 21.25
N VAL A 119 -42.89 -17.85 21.53
CA VAL A 119 -41.47 -18.23 21.70
C VAL A 119 -41.29 -19.10 22.94
N TYR A 120 -40.74 -20.29 22.75
CA TYR A 120 -40.43 -21.23 23.81
C TYR A 120 -39.02 -21.83 23.65
N LEU A 121 -38.04 -21.13 24.22
CA LEU A 121 -36.60 -21.42 24.09
C LEU A 121 -36.16 -22.87 24.33
N PRO A 122 -36.80 -23.68 25.20
CA PRO A 122 -36.46 -25.09 25.38
C PRO A 122 -36.51 -25.92 24.09
N TRP A 123 -37.17 -25.46 23.03
CA TRP A 123 -37.11 -26.08 21.70
C TRP A 123 -35.68 -26.20 21.15
N ASN A 124 -34.81 -25.21 21.36
CA ASN A 124 -33.41 -25.30 20.93
C ASN A 124 -32.68 -26.46 21.62
N THR A 125 -32.96 -26.69 22.90
CA THR A 125 -32.41 -27.83 23.64
C THR A 125 -33.04 -29.15 23.20
N GLN A 126 -34.35 -29.18 22.97
CA GLN A 126 -35.04 -30.36 22.45
C GLN A 126 -34.45 -30.80 21.12
N MET A 127 -34.32 -29.88 20.15
CA MET A 127 -33.78 -30.19 18.83
C MET A 127 -32.31 -30.62 18.88
N ARG A 128 -31.48 -30.01 19.75
CA ARG A 128 -30.10 -30.50 19.99
C ARG A 128 -30.08 -31.93 20.50
N VAL A 129 -30.93 -32.26 21.47
CA VAL A 129 -31.02 -33.62 22.02
C VAL A 129 -31.48 -34.61 20.95
N GLU A 130 -32.48 -34.27 20.14
CA GLU A 130 -32.92 -35.15 19.05
C GLU A 130 -31.87 -35.32 17.96
N CYS A 131 -31.24 -34.25 17.51
CA CYS A 131 -30.19 -34.30 16.48
C CYS A 131 -28.94 -35.04 16.98
N SER A 132 -28.65 -35.04 18.29
CA SER A 132 -27.52 -35.80 18.85
C SER A 132 -27.65 -37.31 18.67
N LYS A 133 -28.89 -37.83 18.54
CA LYS A 133 -29.17 -39.25 18.27
C LYS A 133 -28.88 -39.66 16.83
N LEU A 134 -28.82 -38.71 15.90
CA LEU A 134 -28.46 -38.98 14.50
C LEU A 134 -26.97 -39.32 14.42
N LYS A 135 -26.58 -40.17 13.46
CA LYS A 135 -25.16 -40.52 13.26
C LYS A 135 -24.38 -39.43 12.51
N GLY A 136 -25.02 -38.79 11.52
CA GLY A 136 -24.37 -37.78 10.68
C GLY A 136 -24.05 -36.50 11.45
N ARG A 137 -22.94 -35.87 11.10
CA ARG A 137 -22.51 -34.56 11.60
C ARG A 137 -22.11 -33.68 10.44
N VAL A 138 -22.47 -32.40 10.50
CA VAL A 138 -21.92 -31.42 9.56
C VAL A 138 -20.47 -31.12 9.93
N ARG A 139 -19.57 -31.33 8.98
CA ARG A 139 -18.13 -31.09 9.12
C ARG A 139 -17.78 -29.66 8.73
N HIS A 140 -16.93 -29.03 9.53
CA HIS A 140 -16.41 -27.69 9.24
C HIS A 140 -15.28 -27.80 8.21
N GLY A 141 -15.62 -27.65 6.94
CA GLY A 141 -14.70 -27.81 5.83
C GLY A 141 -15.38 -27.64 4.47
N VAL A 142 -14.65 -27.99 3.42
CA VAL A 142 -15.12 -27.92 2.02
C VAL A 142 -15.09 -29.32 1.42
N LYS A 143 -16.17 -29.74 0.78
CA LYS A 143 -16.25 -31.01 0.05
C LYS A 143 -16.57 -30.77 -1.42
N PHE A 144 -15.78 -31.38 -2.28
CA PHE A 144 -16.01 -31.59 -3.71
C PHE A 144 -16.47 -33.04 -3.91
N SER A 145 -16.98 -33.37 -5.10
CA SER A 145 -17.55 -34.71 -5.35
C SER A 145 -16.52 -35.85 -5.24
N ASN A 146 -15.23 -35.57 -5.50
CA ASN A 146 -14.13 -36.53 -5.45
C ASN A 146 -13.12 -36.27 -4.30
N MET A 147 -13.22 -35.16 -3.56
CA MET A 147 -12.24 -34.80 -2.53
C MET A 147 -12.80 -33.81 -1.50
N ALA A 148 -12.40 -33.90 -0.23
CA ALA A 148 -12.77 -32.92 0.79
C ALA A 148 -11.54 -32.39 1.51
N PHE A 149 -11.62 -31.16 2.00
CA PHE A 149 -10.60 -30.49 2.80
C PHE A 149 -11.17 -30.20 4.18
N TYR A 150 -10.48 -30.71 5.18
CA TYR A 150 -10.95 -30.70 6.57
C TYR A 150 -9.78 -30.61 7.53
N ARG A 151 -9.98 -29.96 8.69
CA ARG A 151 -8.96 -29.87 9.71
C ARG A 151 -8.98 -31.10 10.63
N LEU A 152 -7.99 -31.98 10.46
CA LEU A 152 -7.78 -33.16 11.31
C LEU A 152 -6.47 -33.02 12.08
N ASP A 153 -6.52 -33.21 13.40
CA ASP A 153 -5.37 -33.06 14.31
C ASP A 153 -4.68 -31.69 14.20
N GLY A 154 -5.49 -30.63 14.05
CA GLY A 154 -5.00 -29.27 13.95
C GLY A 154 -4.32 -28.92 12.62
N ARG A 155 -4.43 -29.76 11.57
CA ARG A 155 -3.94 -29.46 10.22
C ARG A 155 -5.00 -29.72 9.16
N VAL A 156 -5.02 -28.90 8.11
CA VAL A 156 -5.86 -29.16 6.94
C VAL A 156 -5.32 -30.39 6.21
N ARG A 157 -6.21 -31.34 5.90
CA ARG A 157 -5.90 -32.54 5.12
C ARG A 157 -6.92 -32.74 4.01
N ARG A 158 -6.46 -33.38 2.94
CA ARG A 158 -7.31 -33.95 1.89
C ARG A 158 -7.91 -35.28 2.36
N LEU A 159 -9.19 -35.46 2.10
CA LEU A 159 -9.96 -36.68 2.29
C LEU A 159 -10.50 -37.14 0.94
N THR A 160 -10.48 -38.43 0.70
CA THR A 160 -10.98 -39.09 -0.51
C THR A 160 -12.27 -39.86 -0.19
N PRO A 161 -13.03 -40.34 -1.20
CA PRO A 161 -14.23 -41.14 -0.96
C PRO A 161 -14.01 -42.43 -0.17
N GLY A 162 -12.76 -42.91 -0.05
CA GLY A 162 -12.42 -44.05 0.81
C GLY A 162 -12.36 -43.72 2.31
N ASP A 163 -12.27 -42.43 2.66
CA ASP A 163 -12.21 -41.98 4.05
C ASP A 163 -13.62 -41.99 4.69
N PRO A 164 -13.83 -42.58 5.88
CA PRO A 164 -15.16 -42.64 6.51
C PRO A 164 -15.83 -41.28 6.73
N VAL A 165 -15.03 -40.25 6.99
CA VAL A 165 -15.49 -38.86 7.21
C VAL A 165 -15.99 -38.22 5.91
N PHE A 166 -15.56 -38.71 4.75
CA PHE A 166 -15.99 -38.17 3.46
C PHE A 166 -17.50 -38.34 3.24
N ALA A 167 -18.11 -39.38 3.80
CA ALA A 167 -19.55 -39.62 3.68
C ALA A 167 -20.41 -38.60 4.45
N ASP A 168 -19.83 -37.88 5.41
CA ASP A 168 -20.54 -36.86 6.15
C ASP A 168 -20.83 -35.61 5.29
N PRO A 169 -21.89 -34.84 5.63
CA PRO A 169 -22.12 -33.52 5.05
C PRO A 169 -21.08 -32.51 5.54
N PHE A 170 -20.73 -31.56 4.68
CA PHE A 170 -19.83 -30.44 4.98
C PHE A 170 -20.61 -29.12 4.88
N GLU A 171 -20.16 -28.08 5.60
CA GLU A 171 -20.78 -26.74 5.52
C GLU A 171 -20.88 -26.27 4.06
N ILE A 172 -19.82 -26.49 3.28
CA ILE A 172 -19.85 -26.37 1.82
C ILE A 172 -19.63 -27.75 1.21
N SER A 173 -20.62 -28.23 0.46
CA SER A 173 -20.50 -29.40 -0.41
C SER A 173 -20.86 -28.99 -1.84
N LEU A 174 -19.95 -29.27 -2.76
CA LEU A 174 -19.99 -28.93 -4.16
C LEU A 174 -20.12 -30.20 -5.00
N THR A 175 -20.87 -30.10 -6.09
CA THR A 175 -21.08 -31.22 -7.03
C THR A 175 -19.90 -31.37 -7.99
N GLU A 176 -19.11 -30.32 -8.15
CA GLU A 176 -17.92 -30.21 -8.96
C GLU A 176 -16.81 -31.11 -8.40
N GLU A 177 -16.06 -31.74 -9.31
CA GLU A 177 -14.84 -32.45 -8.95
C GLU A 177 -13.71 -31.46 -8.66
N TYR A 178 -12.90 -31.75 -7.65
CA TYR A 178 -11.63 -31.07 -7.46
C TYR A 178 -10.69 -31.40 -8.62
N ASP A 179 -10.17 -30.37 -9.26
CA ASP A 179 -9.32 -30.44 -10.45
C ASP A 179 -8.06 -29.58 -10.27
N ASP A 180 -6.89 -30.20 -10.40
CA ASP A 180 -5.60 -29.53 -10.28
C ASP A 180 -5.32 -28.54 -11.44
N ASP A 181 -5.93 -28.75 -12.62
CA ASP A 181 -5.79 -27.84 -13.76
C ASP A 181 -6.59 -26.54 -13.52
N LEU A 182 -7.81 -26.66 -13.00
CA LEU A 182 -8.61 -25.51 -12.57
C LEU A 182 -7.93 -24.74 -11.42
N VAL A 183 -7.26 -25.44 -10.51
CA VAL A 183 -6.45 -24.82 -9.44
C VAL A 183 -5.30 -24.02 -10.04
N ALA A 184 -4.58 -24.60 -11.01
CA ALA A 184 -3.47 -23.91 -11.67
C ALA A 184 -3.95 -22.66 -12.42
N GLU A 185 -5.08 -22.76 -13.12
CA GLU A 185 -5.70 -21.66 -13.84
C GLU A 185 -6.19 -20.54 -12.91
N ALA A 186 -6.91 -20.87 -11.85
CA ALA A 186 -7.29 -19.91 -10.82
C ALA A 186 -6.06 -19.21 -10.22
N GLY A 187 -4.98 -19.95 -9.98
CA GLY A 187 -3.70 -19.41 -9.54
C GLY A 187 -3.08 -18.41 -10.53
N ARG A 188 -3.19 -18.64 -11.85
CA ARG A 188 -2.77 -17.67 -12.86
C ARG A 188 -3.57 -16.37 -12.77
N PHE A 189 -4.89 -16.47 -12.58
CA PHE A 189 -5.74 -15.29 -12.43
C PHE A 189 -5.48 -14.52 -11.12
N LEU A 190 -5.19 -15.21 -10.02
CA LEU A 190 -4.79 -14.57 -8.77
C LEU A 190 -3.50 -13.76 -8.97
N ARG A 191 -2.47 -14.35 -9.59
CA ARG A 191 -1.22 -13.63 -9.97
C ARG A 191 -1.44 -12.49 -10.95
N PHE A 192 -2.43 -12.62 -11.82
CA PHE A 192 -2.76 -11.59 -12.81
C PHE A 192 -3.34 -10.33 -12.16
N VAL A 193 -4.18 -10.49 -11.13
CA VAL A 193 -4.82 -9.35 -10.44
C VAL A 193 -3.98 -8.76 -9.30
N THR A 194 -2.94 -9.45 -8.83
CA THR A 194 -2.07 -8.98 -7.73
C THR A 194 -0.73 -8.45 -8.22
N ALA A 195 -0.12 -7.58 -7.41
CA ALA A 195 1.17 -6.99 -7.73
C ALA A 195 2.31 -8.04 -7.67
N ASP A 196 2.24 -8.94 -6.68
CA ASP A 196 3.26 -9.93 -6.38
C ASP A 196 2.66 -11.30 -5.99
N GLU A 197 3.51 -12.32 -5.85
CA GLU A 197 3.13 -13.70 -5.53
C GLU A 197 2.61 -13.87 -4.09
N HIS A 198 3.18 -13.14 -3.12
CA HIS A 198 2.70 -13.21 -1.73
C HIS A 198 1.30 -12.62 -1.61
N SER A 199 1.03 -11.52 -2.31
CA SER A 199 -0.31 -10.96 -2.50
C SER A 199 -1.25 -11.95 -3.19
N ALA A 200 -0.80 -12.66 -4.23
CA ALA A 200 -1.60 -13.67 -4.92
C ALA A 200 -2.02 -14.82 -3.98
N GLN A 201 -1.08 -15.32 -3.18
CA GLN A 201 -1.34 -16.38 -2.21
C GLN A 201 -2.23 -15.89 -1.06
N ASN A 202 -2.00 -14.69 -0.54
CA ASN A 202 -2.87 -14.07 0.46
C ASN A 202 -4.30 -13.92 -0.08
N LEU A 203 -4.48 -13.42 -1.31
CA LEU A 203 -5.79 -13.35 -1.95
C LEU A 203 -6.43 -14.73 -2.13
N GLY A 204 -5.64 -15.73 -2.55
CA GLY A 204 -6.09 -17.11 -2.68
C GLY A 204 -6.59 -17.71 -1.37
N ARG A 205 -5.92 -17.46 -0.24
CA ARG A 205 -6.32 -17.97 1.09
C ARG A 205 -7.69 -17.48 1.55
N MET A 206 -8.10 -16.30 1.11
CA MET A 206 -9.36 -15.66 1.50
C MET A 206 -10.57 -16.58 1.31
N PHE A 207 -10.65 -17.30 0.19
CA PHE A 207 -11.83 -18.07 -0.20
C PHE A 207 -12.16 -19.18 0.83
N ALA A 208 -11.20 -20.02 1.25
CA ALA A 208 -11.46 -21.10 2.20
C ALA A 208 -11.20 -20.74 3.67
N THR A 209 -10.80 -19.49 3.97
CA THR A 209 -10.54 -19.03 5.36
C THR A 209 -11.66 -19.36 6.34
N PRO A 210 -12.95 -19.05 6.08
CA PRO A 210 -14.01 -19.25 7.08
C PRO A 210 -14.25 -20.72 7.46
N LEU A 211 -13.69 -21.66 6.71
CA LEU A 211 -13.90 -23.11 6.84
C LEU A 211 -12.65 -23.87 7.27
N LEU A 212 -11.47 -23.33 6.92
CA LEU A 212 -10.20 -24.03 7.10
C LEU A 212 -9.30 -23.36 8.13
N GLU A 213 -9.53 -22.11 8.53
CA GLU A 213 -8.74 -21.43 9.56
C GLU A 213 -8.82 -22.17 10.91
N ALA A 214 -7.69 -22.33 11.61
CA ALA A 214 -7.65 -23.05 12.89
C ALA A 214 -8.43 -22.33 14.01
N TYR A 215 -8.34 -21.00 14.05
CA TYR A 215 -9.06 -20.15 14.99
C TYR A 215 -9.45 -18.89 14.27
N LYS A 216 -10.71 -18.46 14.39
CA LYS A 216 -11.15 -17.23 13.74
C LYS A 216 -10.38 -16.01 14.25
N HIS A 217 -9.54 -15.42 13.40
CA HIS A 217 -8.86 -14.17 13.72
C HIS A 217 -8.42 -13.37 12.49
N LEU A 218 -8.38 -13.97 11.31
CA LEU A 218 -7.93 -13.32 10.09
C LEU A 218 -9.03 -12.44 9.46
N PHE A 219 -8.59 -11.30 8.95
CA PHE A 219 -9.36 -10.45 8.05
C PHE A 219 -8.46 -9.95 6.92
N TYR A 220 -9.05 -9.75 5.75
CA TYR A 220 -8.31 -9.41 4.53
C TYR A 220 -8.49 -7.94 4.18
N VAL A 221 -7.43 -7.29 3.72
CA VAL A 221 -7.48 -5.95 3.15
C VAL A 221 -6.89 -6.01 1.74
N LEU A 222 -7.77 -5.82 0.76
CA LEU A 222 -7.46 -5.77 -0.65
C LEU A 222 -7.24 -4.31 -1.05
N TYR A 223 -6.00 -3.96 -1.35
CA TYR A 223 -5.63 -2.60 -1.70
C TYR A 223 -5.17 -2.47 -3.15
N GLY A 224 -5.68 -1.45 -3.83
CA GLY A 224 -5.12 -0.92 -5.07
C GLY A 224 -6.12 0.04 -5.71
N GLY A 225 -5.72 0.74 -6.77
CA GLY A 225 -6.59 1.66 -7.50
C GLY A 225 -7.90 1.07 -8.05
N GLY A 226 -8.65 1.92 -8.74
CA GLY A 226 -9.86 1.51 -9.43
C GLY A 226 -9.54 0.58 -10.62
N GLY A 227 -10.43 -0.39 -10.89
CA GLY A 227 -10.32 -1.25 -12.08
C GLY A 227 -9.47 -2.52 -11.91
N ASN A 228 -8.94 -2.81 -10.72
CA ASN A 228 -7.98 -3.92 -10.52
C ASN A 228 -8.63 -5.32 -10.33
N GLY A 229 -9.91 -5.49 -10.65
CA GLY A 229 -10.60 -6.78 -10.51
C GLY A 229 -11.10 -7.16 -9.11
N LYS A 230 -10.97 -6.29 -8.09
CA LYS A 230 -11.51 -6.52 -6.72
C LYS A 230 -13.00 -6.89 -6.75
N GLY A 231 -13.83 -6.04 -7.35
CA GLY A 231 -15.27 -6.28 -7.49
C GLY A 231 -15.63 -7.45 -8.41
N ILE A 232 -14.75 -7.81 -9.36
CA ILE A 232 -14.96 -9.00 -10.21
C ILE A 232 -14.92 -10.26 -9.34
N LEU A 233 -13.90 -10.39 -8.49
CA LEU A 233 -13.72 -11.55 -7.60
C LEU A 233 -14.75 -11.59 -6.47
N LEU A 234 -15.00 -10.47 -5.78
CA LEU A 234 -16.03 -10.42 -4.73
C LEU A 234 -17.43 -10.68 -5.30
N GLY A 235 -17.75 -10.12 -6.46
CA GLY A 235 -18.99 -10.44 -7.16
C GLY A 235 -19.07 -11.89 -7.68
N ALA A 236 -17.94 -12.56 -7.93
CA ALA A 236 -17.92 -13.99 -8.26
C ALA A 236 -18.30 -14.82 -7.03
N LEU A 237 -17.68 -14.52 -5.89
CA LEU A 237 -17.95 -15.16 -4.61
C LEU A 237 -19.43 -15.05 -4.23
N ASN A 238 -20.00 -13.85 -4.35
CA ASN A 238 -21.39 -13.60 -4.03
C ASN A 238 -22.38 -14.36 -4.92
N ARG A 239 -22.06 -14.55 -6.21
CA ARG A 239 -22.91 -15.30 -7.13
C ARG A 239 -22.80 -16.81 -6.96
N SER A 240 -21.61 -17.32 -6.63
CA SER A 240 -21.42 -18.76 -6.42
C SER A 240 -21.93 -19.24 -5.07
N PHE A 241 -21.96 -18.37 -4.06
CA PHE A 241 -22.40 -18.73 -2.71
C PHE A 241 -23.45 -17.72 -2.19
N PRO A 242 -24.63 -17.65 -2.83
CA PRO A 242 -25.70 -16.75 -2.40
C PRO A 242 -26.12 -17.08 -0.96
N GLY A 243 -26.37 -16.06 -0.14
CA GLY A 243 -26.74 -16.22 1.26
C GLY A 243 -25.57 -16.52 2.22
N LEU A 244 -24.46 -17.08 1.73
CA LEU A 244 -23.23 -17.28 2.50
C LEU A 244 -22.23 -16.13 2.34
N SER A 245 -22.43 -15.28 1.33
CA SER A 245 -21.63 -14.10 1.04
C SER A 245 -22.51 -12.86 1.16
N THR A 246 -22.01 -11.79 1.80
CA THR A 246 -22.79 -10.57 2.04
C THR A 246 -21.95 -9.29 1.93
N ALA A 247 -22.55 -8.25 1.35
CA ALA A 247 -21.96 -6.92 1.31
C ALA A 247 -22.33 -6.13 2.58
N VAL A 248 -21.30 -5.61 3.25
CA VAL A 248 -21.42 -4.85 4.50
C VAL A 248 -20.75 -3.50 4.40
N ASN A 249 -21.28 -2.52 5.12
CA ASN A 249 -20.64 -1.22 5.26
C ASN A 249 -19.80 -1.21 6.55
N ALA A 250 -18.47 -1.22 6.44
CA ALA A 250 -17.57 -1.26 7.59
C ALA A 250 -17.72 -0.02 8.48
N LYS A 251 -17.99 1.17 7.92
CA LYS A 251 -18.21 2.39 8.73
C LYS A 251 -19.44 2.25 9.63
N THR A 252 -20.54 1.71 9.11
CA THR A 252 -21.78 1.46 9.87
C THR A 252 -21.62 0.31 10.86
N LEU A 253 -20.95 -0.77 10.43
CA LEU A 253 -20.71 -1.97 11.23
C LEU A 253 -19.75 -1.74 12.40
N LEU A 254 -18.72 -0.92 12.21
CA LEU A 254 -17.68 -0.67 13.22
C LEU A 254 -17.98 0.52 14.13
N GLY A 255 -19.02 1.31 13.85
CA GLY A 255 -19.43 2.48 14.65
C GLY A 255 -18.38 3.61 14.72
N GLY A 256 -18.79 4.81 15.12
CA GLY A 256 -17.88 5.93 15.39
C GLY A 256 -18.57 7.30 15.48
N ALA A 257 -17.85 8.36 15.89
CA ALA A 257 -18.41 9.71 16.12
C ALA A 257 -19.15 10.35 14.92
N LYS A 258 -18.98 9.80 13.70
CA LYS A 258 -19.70 10.17 12.47
C LYS A 258 -20.44 9.00 11.79
N GLY A 259 -20.36 7.78 12.33
CA GLY A 259 -20.95 6.56 11.77
C GLY A 259 -22.08 6.08 12.69
N ALA A 260 -23.32 6.21 12.21
CA ALA A 260 -24.59 5.96 12.88
C ALA A 260 -24.53 4.95 14.04
N GLY A 261 -24.65 5.46 15.28
CA GLY A 261 -24.67 4.64 16.49
C GLY A 261 -25.98 3.88 16.70
N GLY A 262 -25.89 2.77 17.45
CA GLY A 262 -27.02 1.99 17.96
C GLY A 262 -27.68 1.14 16.87
N PHE A 263 -28.75 1.65 16.28
CA PHE A 263 -29.65 0.86 15.44
C PHE A 263 -29.09 0.50 14.06
N ALA A 264 -28.36 1.41 13.40
CA ALA A 264 -27.79 1.13 12.09
C ALA A 264 -26.69 0.07 12.17
N THR A 265 -25.88 0.11 13.23
CA THR A 265 -24.90 -0.93 13.54
C THR A 265 -25.57 -2.27 13.81
N ASP A 266 -26.63 -2.31 14.63
CA ASP A 266 -27.39 -3.53 14.90
C ASP A 266 -27.97 -4.14 13.61
N GLN A 267 -28.48 -3.31 12.70
CA GLN A 267 -29.00 -3.77 11.40
C GLN A 267 -27.90 -4.33 10.51
N GLU A 268 -26.75 -3.67 10.46
CA GLU A 268 -25.62 -4.11 9.64
C GLU A 268 -25.02 -5.41 10.19
N MET A 269 -25.02 -5.60 11.52
CA MET A 269 -24.58 -6.84 12.16
C MET A 269 -25.47 -8.04 11.81
N LEU A 270 -26.77 -7.85 11.55
CA LEU A 270 -27.66 -8.95 11.17
C LEU A 270 -27.23 -9.63 9.87
N LYS A 271 -26.57 -8.92 8.97
CA LYS A 271 -26.07 -9.47 7.70
C LYS A 271 -25.03 -10.56 7.91
N LEU A 272 -24.35 -10.57 9.06
CA LEU A 272 -23.33 -11.55 9.40
C LEU A 272 -23.92 -12.88 9.89
N ILE A 273 -25.22 -12.94 10.18
CA ILE A 273 -25.89 -14.18 10.58
C ILE A 273 -25.94 -15.13 9.38
N GLY A 274 -25.35 -16.31 9.53
CA GLY A 274 -25.30 -17.34 8.47
C GLY A 274 -24.23 -17.11 7.39
N ALA A 275 -23.61 -15.93 7.34
CA ALA A 275 -22.58 -15.63 6.35
C ALA A 275 -21.22 -16.28 6.69
N LEU A 276 -20.51 -16.71 5.65
CA LEU A 276 -19.11 -17.16 5.67
C LEU A 276 -18.16 -16.08 5.13
N TRP A 277 -18.63 -15.17 4.28
CA TRP A 277 -17.86 -14.03 3.79
C TRP A 277 -18.64 -12.74 3.94
N ALA A 278 -18.00 -11.72 4.50
CA ALA A 278 -18.55 -10.39 4.62
C ALA A 278 -17.55 -9.39 4.05
N TYR A 279 -17.95 -8.62 3.04
CA TYR A 279 -17.03 -7.73 2.34
C TYR A 279 -17.56 -6.29 2.26
N ASP A 280 -16.65 -5.33 2.38
CA ASP A 280 -16.89 -3.91 2.11
C ASP A 280 -16.11 -3.50 0.86
N GLU A 281 -16.79 -2.97 -0.15
CA GLU A 281 -16.19 -2.54 -1.42
C GLU A 281 -15.70 -1.09 -1.42
N ASP A 282 -16.15 -0.29 -0.44
CA ASP A 282 -15.92 1.17 -0.37
C ASP A 282 -15.37 1.61 0.99
N ALA A 283 -14.57 0.74 1.61
CA ALA A 283 -13.99 1.04 2.91
C ALA A 283 -12.98 2.19 2.82
N ASP A 284 -13.00 3.05 3.82
CA ASP A 284 -12.10 4.19 4.00
C ASP A 284 -11.24 3.95 5.26
N ILE A 285 -10.48 4.95 5.71
CA ILE A 285 -9.61 4.88 6.90
C ILE A 285 -10.32 4.23 8.11
N ILE A 286 -9.71 3.19 8.68
CA ILE A 286 -10.20 2.49 9.89
C ILE A 286 -9.53 3.09 11.12
N THR A 287 -10.30 3.77 11.95
CA THR A 287 -9.83 4.37 13.20
C THR A 287 -9.44 3.31 14.26
N LEU A 288 -8.71 3.73 15.30
CA LEU A 288 -8.30 2.83 16.41
C LEU A 288 -9.52 2.24 17.16
N GLU A 289 -10.58 3.01 17.33
CA GLU A 289 -11.84 2.54 17.95
C GLU A 289 -12.49 1.44 17.10
N GLN A 290 -12.61 1.69 15.79
CA GLN A 290 -13.12 0.72 14.82
C GLN A 290 -12.26 -0.55 14.77
N ALA A 291 -10.94 -0.42 14.90
CA ALA A 291 -10.04 -1.57 14.95
C ALA A 291 -10.27 -2.46 16.18
N THR A 292 -10.81 -1.92 17.29
CA THR A 292 -11.18 -2.72 18.47
C THR A 292 -12.47 -3.50 18.24
N LEU A 293 -13.45 -2.92 17.55
CA LEU A 293 -14.66 -3.63 17.12
C LEU A 293 -14.35 -4.68 16.05
N LEU A 294 -13.45 -4.38 15.12
CA LEU A 294 -12.96 -5.31 14.12
C LEU A 294 -12.28 -6.53 14.77
N LYS A 295 -11.57 -6.34 15.90
CA LYS A 295 -11.05 -7.46 16.70
C LYS A 295 -12.17 -8.35 17.22
N LYS A 296 -13.27 -7.79 17.76
CA LYS A 296 -14.40 -8.59 18.28
C LYS A 296 -15.13 -9.36 17.17
N ILE A 297 -15.31 -8.73 16.01
CA ILE A 297 -15.91 -9.37 14.84
C ILE A 297 -14.99 -10.48 14.32
N GLY A 298 -13.68 -10.21 14.29
CA GLY A 298 -12.66 -11.14 13.82
C GLY A 298 -12.41 -12.34 14.75
N THR A 299 -12.61 -12.22 16.08
CA THR A 299 -12.36 -13.33 17.03
C THR A 299 -13.45 -14.39 17.07
N GLY A 300 -14.59 -14.16 16.40
CA GLY A 300 -15.73 -15.07 16.48
C GLY A 300 -16.36 -15.11 17.87
N ASP A 301 -16.32 -13.99 18.59
CA ASP A 301 -17.03 -13.84 19.86
C ASP A 301 -18.55 -13.78 19.64
N MET A 302 -19.32 -13.98 20.72
CA MET A 302 -20.77 -13.79 20.67
C MET A 302 -21.08 -12.31 20.41
N MET A 303 -21.87 -12.05 19.38
CA MET A 303 -22.37 -10.75 18.99
C MET A 303 -23.88 -10.70 19.21
N ALA A 304 -24.38 -9.51 19.51
CA ALA A 304 -25.80 -9.24 19.64
C ALA A 304 -26.23 -8.29 18.53
N ALA A 305 -27.32 -8.61 17.84
CA ALA A 305 -27.90 -7.78 16.79
C ALA A 305 -29.43 -7.74 16.94
N ARG A 306 -30.08 -6.71 16.40
CA ARG A 306 -31.53 -6.50 16.60
C ARG A 306 -32.23 -6.03 15.33
N ARG A 307 -33.30 -6.73 14.94
CA ARG A 307 -34.23 -6.32 13.88
C ARG A 307 -35.27 -5.30 14.39
N ILE A 308 -35.76 -4.44 13.51
CA ILE A 308 -36.83 -3.48 13.85
C ILE A 308 -38.05 -4.29 14.33
N GLN A 309 -38.60 -3.91 15.50
CA GLN A 309 -39.73 -4.58 16.15
C GLN A 309 -39.48 -6.04 16.62
N GLU A 310 -38.24 -6.52 16.61
CA GLU A 310 -37.88 -7.86 17.08
C GLU A 310 -36.97 -7.81 18.32
N ASN A 311 -36.81 -8.97 18.97
CA ASN A 311 -35.90 -9.15 20.09
C ASN A 311 -34.44 -9.19 19.61
N THR A 312 -33.51 -8.90 20.52
CA THR A 312 -32.08 -9.02 20.25
C THR A 312 -31.71 -10.49 20.06
N VAL A 313 -31.08 -10.81 18.93
CA VAL A 313 -30.55 -12.13 18.60
C VAL A 313 -29.06 -12.15 18.95
N SER A 314 -28.63 -13.18 19.66
CA SER A 314 -27.21 -13.41 19.97
C SER A 314 -26.67 -14.52 19.09
N PHE A 315 -25.58 -14.27 18.36
CA PHE A 315 -24.98 -15.23 17.43
C PHE A 315 -23.46 -15.18 17.45
N ARG A 316 -22.82 -16.23 16.95
CA ARG A 316 -21.37 -16.30 16.80
C ARG A 316 -20.99 -15.95 15.37
N ASN A 317 -20.08 -14.99 15.16
CA ASN A 317 -19.63 -14.64 13.82
C ASN A 317 -18.76 -15.75 13.22
N LYS A 318 -19.14 -16.27 12.06
CA LYS A 318 -18.32 -17.16 11.24
C LYS A 318 -17.70 -16.45 10.03
N ALA A 319 -18.26 -15.31 9.62
CA ALA A 319 -17.89 -14.62 8.39
C ALA A 319 -16.47 -14.07 8.42
N THR A 320 -15.64 -14.45 7.44
CA THR A 320 -14.34 -13.81 7.20
C THR A 320 -14.58 -12.41 6.66
N PHE A 321 -13.95 -11.41 7.29
CA PHE A 321 -14.13 -10.01 6.92
C PHE A 321 -13.13 -9.61 5.85
N ILE A 322 -13.61 -8.98 4.78
CA ILE A 322 -12.82 -8.57 3.63
C ILE A 322 -13.05 -7.09 3.37
N ILE A 323 -11.96 -6.34 3.23
CA ILE A 323 -11.99 -4.90 3.05
C ILE A 323 -11.35 -4.60 1.72
N ALA A 324 -12.15 -4.32 0.71
CA ALA A 324 -11.64 -3.78 -0.54
C ALA A 324 -11.64 -2.25 -0.45
N SER A 325 -10.48 -1.65 -0.71
CA SER A 325 -10.34 -0.19 -0.72
C SER A 325 -9.46 0.27 -1.87
N ASN A 326 -9.79 1.45 -2.36
CA ASN A 326 -8.97 2.21 -3.30
C ASN A 326 -8.00 3.16 -2.60
N ASN A 327 -8.19 3.40 -1.29
CA ASN A 327 -7.32 4.24 -0.48
C ASN A 327 -6.52 3.37 0.50
N PRO A 328 -5.27 3.74 0.84
CA PRO A 328 -4.50 2.99 1.81
C PRO A 328 -5.29 2.91 3.11
N VAL A 329 -5.63 1.70 3.56
CA VAL A 329 -6.38 1.52 4.80
C VAL A 329 -5.42 1.72 5.97
N ILE A 330 -5.40 2.94 6.50
CA ILE A 330 -4.52 3.31 7.61
C ILE A 330 -5.08 2.69 8.89
N MET A 331 -4.43 1.64 9.39
CA MET A 331 -4.77 0.96 10.63
C MET A 331 -3.72 1.20 11.70
N ALA A 332 -4.14 1.25 12.96
CA ALA A 332 -3.23 1.34 14.08
C ALA A 332 -2.24 0.15 14.11
N ASN A 333 -0.94 0.45 14.26
CA ASN A 333 0.11 -0.55 14.22
C ASN A 333 0.28 -1.28 15.57
N THR A 334 -0.77 -1.97 16.03
CA THR A 334 -0.71 -2.81 17.24
C THR A 334 -0.34 -4.26 16.90
N GLU A 335 0.50 -4.92 17.69
CA GLU A 335 0.83 -6.35 17.53
C GLU A 335 -0.41 -7.25 17.42
N ALA A 336 -1.47 -6.90 18.16
CA ALA A 336 -2.74 -7.59 18.13
C ALA A 336 -3.49 -7.49 16.78
N LEU A 337 -3.24 -6.45 15.99
CA LEU A 337 -3.78 -6.31 14.62
C LEU A 337 -2.83 -6.89 13.58
N LYS A 338 -1.50 -6.78 13.78
CA LYS A 338 -0.49 -7.36 12.87
C LYS A 338 -0.72 -8.85 12.64
N ARG A 339 -0.98 -9.61 13.72
CA ARG A 339 -1.25 -11.07 13.63
C ARG A 339 -2.61 -11.45 13.02
N ARG A 340 -3.50 -10.48 12.77
CA ARG A 340 -4.90 -10.70 12.35
C ARG A 340 -5.18 -10.16 10.95
N ARG A 341 -4.40 -9.19 10.49
CA ARG A 341 -4.59 -8.57 9.19
C ARG A 341 -3.82 -9.35 8.14
N VAL A 342 -4.44 -9.57 7.00
CA VAL A 342 -3.80 -10.13 5.81
C VAL A 342 -3.90 -9.09 4.70
N PHE A 343 -2.76 -8.65 4.21
CA PHE A 343 -2.68 -7.64 3.17
C PHE A 343 -2.54 -8.27 1.79
N VAL A 344 -3.25 -7.70 0.83
CA VAL A 344 -3.20 -8.07 -0.58
C VAL A 344 -3.01 -6.80 -1.38
N ARG A 345 -1.87 -6.70 -2.08
CA ARG A 345 -1.64 -5.64 -3.06
C ARG A 345 -2.17 -6.08 -4.41
N MET A 346 -3.25 -5.43 -4.85
CA MET A 346 -3.79 -5.55 -6.20
C MET A 346 -2.88 -4.81 -7.18
N ARG A 347 -2.79 -5.30 -8.41
CA ARG A 347 -2.04 -4.65 -9.49
C ARG A 347 -2.85 -3.50 -10.07
N ASP A 348 -2.26 -2.31 -10.12
CA ASP A 348 -2.89 -1.10 -10.65
C ASP A 348 -2.77 -0.99 -12.19
N ASN A 349 -3.48 -0.02 -12.76
CA ASN A 349 -3.39 0.39 -14.17
C ASN A 349 -3.67 -0.73 -15.18
N ARG A 350 -4.57 -1.65 -14.84
CA ARG A 350 -5.03 -2.71 -15.75
C ARG A 350 -6.11 -2.17 -16.67
N ALA A 351 -6.02 -2.47 -17.95
CA ALA A 351 -7.07 -2.11 -18.90
C ALA A 351 -8.22 -3.12 -18.85
N GLU A 352 -9.45 -2.64 -19.07
CA GLU A 352 -10.66 -3.47 -18.98
C GLU A 352 -10.61 -4.70 -19.91
N HIS A 353 -10.08 -4.54 -21.12
CA HIS A 353 -9.97 -5.63 -22.10
C HIS A 353 -9.08 -6.79 -21.64
N GLU A 354 -8.13 -6.54 -20.72
CA GLU A 354 -7.25 -7.58 -20.18
C GLU A 354 -8.02 -8.56 -19.29
N PHE A 355 -9.16 -8.15 -18.73
CA PHE A 355 -9.97 -8.99 -17.84
C PHE A 355 -10.88 -9.98 -18.60
N LYS A 356 -10.87 -9.98 -19.93
CA LYS A 356 -11.75 -10.82 -20.74
C LYS A 356 -11.69 -12.30 -20.35
N ASP A 357 -10.48 -12.85 -20.18
CA ASP A 357 -10.31 -14.27 -19.86
C ASP A 357 -10.75 -14.57 -18.42
N LEU A 358 -10.48 -13.67 -17.47
CA LEU A 358 -10.99 -13.80 -16.10
C LEU A 358 -12.52 -13.76 -16.05
N LEU A 359 -13.13 -12.87 -16.82
CA LEU A 359 -14.58 -12.74 -16.90
C LEU A 359 -15.22 -13.98 -17.52
N ALA A 360 -14.61 -14.57 -18.56
CA ALA A 360 -15.05 -15.82 -19.15
C ALA A 360 -14.92 -16.99 -18.16
N PHE A 361 -13.76 -17.15 -17.52
CA PHE A 361 -13.52 -18.18 -16.51
C PHE A 361 -14.51 -18.11 -15.34
N ARG A 362 -14.78 -16.89 -14.86
CA ARG A 362 -15.80 -16.63 -13.82
C ARG A 362 -17.22 -16.93 -14.29
N ALA A 363 -17.54 -16.68 -15.56
CA ALA A 363 -18.86 -16.96 -16.10
C ALA A 363 -19.11 -18.48 -16.21
N GLU A 364 -18.06 -19.24 -16.51
CA GLU A 364 -18.11 -20.70 -16.64
C GLU A 364 -18.11 -21.41 -15.29
N HIS A 365 -17.17 -21.06 -14.39
CA HIS A 365 -16.93 -21.81 -13.16
C HIS A 365 -17.26 -21.06 -11.86
N GLY A 366 -17.65 -19.78 -11.95
CA GLY A 366 -17.91 -18.95 -10.77
C GLY A 366 -16.67 -18.77 -9.89
N ALA A 367 -16.85 -18.92 -8.57
CA ALA A 367 -15.79 -18.83 -7.57
C ALA A 367 -15.18 -20.20 -7.17
N VAL A 368 -15.71 -21.30 -7.69
CA VAL A 368 -15.37 -22.66 -7.26
C VAL A 368 -13.87 -22.99 -7.47
N PRO A 369 -13.24 -22.69 -8.62
CA PRO A 369 -11.81 -22.92 -8.79
C PRO A 369 -10.93 -22.11 -7.82
N PHE A 370 -11.34 -20.90 -7.47
CA PHE A 370 -10.63 -20.09 -6.48
C PHE A 370 -10.73 -20.70 -5.07
N LEU A 371 -11.87 -21.32 -4.73
CA LEU A 371 -12.01 -22.10 -3.51
C LEU A 371 -11.12 -23.35 -3.50
N MET A 372 -11.00 -24.06 -4.62
CA MET A 372 -10.07 -25.21 -4.77
C MET A 372 -8.61 -24.78 -4.55
N ALA A 373 -8.21 -23.67 -5.19
CA ALA A 373 -6.87 -23.11 -5.03
C ALA A 373 -6.61 -22.67 -3.58
N SER A 374 -7.62 -22.11 -2.92
CA SER A 374 -7.56 -21.76 -1.51
C SER A 374 -7.35 -22.97 -0.61
N CYS A 375 -8.09 -24.07 -0.85
CA CYS A 375 -7.93 -25.32 -0.11
C CYS A 375 -6.50 -25.87 -0.20
N ARG A 376 -5.88 -25.79 -1.39
CA ARG A 376 -4.47 -26.17 -1.61
C ARG A 376 -3.51 -25.31 -0.77
N LEU A 377 -3.73 -24.00 -0.69
CA LEU A 377 -2.89 -23.08 0.10
C LEU A 377 -2.99 -23.36 1.61
N TRP A 378 -4.19 -23.66 2.10
CA TRP A 378 -4.42 -24.00 3.51
C TRP A 378 -3.84 -25.35 3.91
N GLU A 379 -3.84 -26.33 3.02
CA GLU A 379 -3.14 -27.59 3.24
C GLU A 379 -1.62 -27.40 3.37
N GLN A 380 -1.03 -26.51 2.55
CA GLN A 380 0.41 -26.26 2.55
C GLN A 380 0.87 -25.52 3.81
N SER A 381 0.10 -24.53 4.27
CA SER A 381 0.47 -23.70 5.43
C SER A 381 -0.76 -22.98 5.98
N ASP A 382 -0.78 -22.76 7.30
CA ASP A 382 -1.78 -21.91 7.97
C ASP A 382 -1.37 -20.43 8.01
N LYS A 383 -0.13 -20.10 7.63
CA LYS A 383 0.43 -18.76 7.79
C LYS A 383 0.27 -17.94 6.50
N PRO A 384 -0.44 -16.79 6.55
CA PRO A 384 -0.39 -15.81 5.48
C PRO A 384 0.97 -15.09 5.47
N TRP A 385 1.27 -14.43 4.35
CA TRP A 385 2.45 -13.58 4.21
C TRP A 385 2.24 -12.24 4.89
N ASP A 386 3.21 -11.81 5.70
CA ASP A 386 3.16 -10.59 6.52
C ASP A 386 4.07 -9.46 5.97
N ASP A 387 4.75 -9.71 4.86
CA ASP A 387 5.66 -8.78 4.18
C ASP A 387 4.99 -7.97 3.06
N VAL A 388 3.70 -8.21 2.78
CA VAL A 388 2.92 -7.45 1.80
C VAL A 388 2.62 -6.04 2.32
N ALA A 389 3.04 -5.01 1.58
CA ALA A 389 2.77 -3.62 1.87
C ALA A 389 1.58 -3.06 1.07
N ILE A 390 0.76 -2.23 1.71
CA ILE A 390 -0.43 -1.56 1.13
C ILE A 390 -0.10 -0.17 0.54
N GLY A 391 1.16 0.26 0.56
CA GLY A 391 1.57 1.52 -0.06
C GLY A 391 1.73 1.41 -1.58
N SER A 392 1.53 2.54 -2.28
CA SER A 392 2.17 2.80 -3.58
C SER A 392 3.03 4.05 -3.44
N GLY A 393 4.18 4.10 -4.11
CA GLY A 393 4.93 5.35 -4.28
C GLY A 393 4.09 6.42 -4.99
N ASP A 394 3.11 6.01 -5.81
CA ASP A 394 2.21 6.92 -6.53
C ASP A 394 1.16 7.61 -5.65
N ASP A 395 0.92 7.09 -4.45
CA ASP A 395 -0.17 7.55 -3.60
C ASP A 395 0.29 8.55 -2.54
N LEU A 396 1.37 9.30 -2.77
CA LEU A 396 1.88 10.30 -1.82
C LEU A 396 1.24 11.67 -2.07
N SER A 397 0.59 12.23 -1.04
CA SER A 397 0.23 13.65 -1.06
C SER A 397 1.48 14.54 -0.99
N GLU A 398 1.41 15.83 -1.36
CA GLU A 398 2.55 16.75 -1.24
C GLU A 398 3.13 16.80 0.18
N HIS A 399 2.25 16.73 1.19
CA HIS A 399 2.64 16.64 2.60
C HIS A 399 3.48 15.40 2.89
N GLU A 400 3.10 14.25 2.35
CA GLU A 400 3.77 12.97 2.55
C GLU A 400 5.05 12.86 1.74
N GLN A 401 5.01 13.30 0.48
CA GLN A 401 6.15 13.36 -0.42
C GLN A 401 7.29 14.16 0.21
N TRP A 402 7.00 15.36 0.74
CA TRP A 402 8.00 16.16 1.43
C TRP A 402 8.62 15.43 2.63
N ILE A 403 7.82 14.70 3.42
CA ILE A 403 8.32 13.93 4.57
C ILE A 403 9.28 12.83 4.09
N VAL A 404 8.89 12.08 3.05
CA VAL A 404 9.70 11.01 2.47
C VAL A 404 11.02 11.58 1.95
N ASP A 405 10.99 12.67 1.18
CA ASP A 405 12.17 13.29 0.59
C ASP A 405 13.13 13.82 1.67
N GLN A 406 12.63 14.46 2.73
CA GLN A 406 13.48 14.88 3.85
C GLN A 406 14.13 13.69 4.55
N ILE A 407 13.40 12.59 4.73
CA ILE A 407 13.96 11.37 5.33
C ILE A 407 15.04 10.76 4.44
N ILE A 408 14.85 10.73 3.13
CA ILE A 408 15.87 10.22 2.18
C ILE A 408 17.13 11.09 2.23
N VAL A 409 16.95 12.41 2.17
CA VAL A 409 18.09 13.35 2.09
C VAL A 409 18.82 13.50 3.43
N GLN A 410 18.11 13.50 4.56
CA GLN A 410 18.66 13.86 5.88
C GLN A 410 18.64 12.71 6.89
N GLY A 411 17.95 11.61 6.59
CA GLY A 411 17.69 10.51 7.52
C GLY A 411 16.56 10.78 8.54
N TYR A 412 15.90 11.94 8.47
CA TYR A 412 14.78 12.32 9.35
C TYR A 412 13.97 13.48 8.73
N ALA A 413 12.72 13.65 9.18
CA ALA A 413 11.90 14.82 8.84
C ALA A 413 11.51 15.61 10.09
N VAL A 414 11.54 16.95 10.03
CA VAL A 414 10.97 17.81 11.07
C VAL A 414 9.57 18.24 10.62
N SER A 415 8.51 17.67 11.20
CA SER A 415 7.14 17.93 10.71
C SER A 415 6.74 19.42 10.74
N GLY A 416 7.33 20.20 11.63
CA GLY A 416 7.08 21.65 11.72
C GLY A 416 7.68 22.46 10.56
N ASP A 417 8.65 21.90 9.83
CA ASP A 417 9.27 22.54 8.67
C ASP A 417 8.54 22.19 7.36
N ASN A 418 7.52 21.33 7.42
CA ASN A 418 6.75 20.93 6.25
C ASN A 418 5.94 22.13 5.73
N PRO A 419 6.19 22.61 4.49
CA PRO A 419 5.48 23.75 3.94
C PRO A 419 4.03 23.41 3.53
N TYR A 420 3.70 22.12 3.41
CA TYR A 420 2.39 21.64 3.00
C TYR A 420 1.51 21.37 4.22
N TYR A 421 0.39 22.09 4.27
CA TYR A 421 -0.55 22.00 5.38
C TYR A 421 -1.22 20.62 5.46
N ALA A 422 -1.22 20.03 6.65
CA ALA A 422 -2.04 18.86 6.99
C ALA A 422 -2.70 19.09 8.36
N SER A 423 -3.96 18.67 8.50
CA SER A 423 -4.61 18.65 9.81
C SER A 423 -3.87 17.70 10.76
N SER A 424 -3.99 17.89 12.08
CA SER A 424 -3.36 16.98 13.05
C SER A 424 -3.84 15.52 12.94
N ALA A 425 -5.04 15.29 12.41
CA ALA A 425 -5.52 13.95 12.09
C ALA A 425 -4.83 13.39 10.85
N THR A 426 -4.78 14.16 9.76
CA THR A 426 -4.09 13.81 8.51
C THR A 426 -2.61 13.52 8.75
N HIS A 427 -1.93 14.35 9.54
CA HIS A 427 -0.52 14.16 9.85
C HIS A 427 -0.24 12.83 10.58
N ARG A 428 -1.06 12.49 11.59
CA ARG A 428 -0.95 11.20 12.30
C ARG A 428 -1.20 10.01 11.37
N ASN A 429 -2.12 10.17 10.44
CA ASN A 429 -2.42 9.17 9.42
C ASN A 429 -1.22 8.97 8.48
N SER A 430 -0.62 10.05 7.99
CA SER A 430 0.59 10.00 7.16
C SER A 430 1.77 9.33 7.87
N VAL A 431 2.01 9.64 9.14
CA VAL A 431 3.04 8.97 9.97
C VAL A 431 2.81 7.46 10.01
N THR A 432 1.56 7.03 10.20
CA THR A 432 1.21 5.59 10.25
C THR A 432 1.34 4.92 8.89
N LYS A 433 0.84 5.57 7.82
CA LYS A 433 0.87 5.10 6.43
C LYS A 433 2.29 4.87 5.92
N LEU A 434 3.21 5.76 6.29
CA LEU A 434 4.61 5.73 5.89
C LEU A 434 5.48 4.81 6.78
N GLY A 435 4.93 4.22 7.84
CA GLY A 435 5.71 3.39 8.76
C GLY A 435 6.70 4.20 9.61
N LEU A 436 6.36 5.43 9.96
CA LEU A 436 7.22 6.35 10.71
C LEU A 436 6.90 6.36 12.20
N GLU A 437 7.89 6.72 13.00
CA GLU A 437 7.72 7.06 14.41
C GLU A 437 8.25 8.46 14.72
N SER A 438 7.77 9.02 15.82
CA SER A 438 8.23 10.32 16.30
C SER A 438 9.22 10.13 17.46
N THR A 439 10.44 10.63 17.28
CA THR A 439 11.53 10.59 18.26
C THR A 439 12.12 11.99 18.49
N CYS A 440 13.00 12.12 19.49
CA CYS A 440 13.72 13.37 19.77
C CYS A 440 15.16 13.26 19.26
N LYS A 441 15.59 14.21 18.43
CA LYS A 441 16.96 14.29 17.91
C LYS A 441 17.53 15.69 18.10
N ARG A 442 18.85 15.81 18.26
CA ARG A 442 19.51 17.12 18.22
C ARG A 442 19.68 17.56 16.76
N VAL A 443 19.03 18.67 16.41
CA VAL A 443 19.12 19.33 15.10
C VAL A 443 19.59 20.76 15.34
N ASP A 444 20.69 21.17 14.70
CA ASP A 444 21.30 22.50 14.86
C ASP A 444 21.50 22.93 16.33
N GLY A 445 21.95 22.00 17.18
CA GLY A 445 22.23 22.25 18.60
C GLY A 445 20.99 22.28 19.52
N LYS A 446 19.76 22.19 18.97
CA LYS A 446 18.50 22.16 19.74
C LYS A 446 17.86 20.77 19.67
N VAL A 447 17.17 20.38 20.74
CA VAL A 447 16.38 19.14 20.74
C VAL A 447 15.08 19.42 19.98
N ALA A 448 14.90 18.74 18.85
CA ALA A 448 13.71 18.83 18.02
C ALA A 448 13.02 17.46 17.95
N ARG A 449 11.70 17.49 17.80
CA ARG A 449 10.91 16.29 17.56
C ARG A 449 10.94 16.00 16.06
N VAL A 450 11.40 14.80 15.71
CA VAL A 450 11.62 14.39 14.32
C VAL A 450 10.84 13.11 14.02
N LEU A 451 10.58 12.89 12.74
CA LEU A 451 10.07 11.64 12.19
C LEU A 451 11.23 10.81 11.65
N VAL A 452 11.26 9.54 12.01
CA VAL A 452 12.23 8.54 11.52
C VAL A 452 11.50 7.28 11.09
N VAL A 453 12.15 6.49 10.24
CA VAL A 453 11.59 5.20 9.78
C VAL A 453 11.57 4.22 10.96
N SER A 454 10.37 3.73 11.28
CA SER A 454 10.16 2.69 12.29
C SER A 454 9.91 1.31 11.67
N ASP A 455 9.30 1.30 10.48
CA ASP A 455 8.96 0.10 9.73
C ASP A 455 9.51 0.23 8.30
N GLU A 456 10.73 -0.27 8.14
CA GLU A 456 11.47 -0.21 6.88
C GLU A 456 10.74 -0.96 5.76
N LYS A 457 9.99 -2.02 6.07
CA LYS A 457 9.22 -2.77 5.07
C LYS A 457 8.13 -1.91 4.45
N VAL A 458 7.47 -1.08 5.27
CA VAL A 458 6.43 -0.15 4.80
C VAL A 458 7.07 1.04 4.07
N PHE A 459 8.17 1.58 4.60
CA PHE A 459 8.80 2.77 4.05
C PHE A 459 9.52 2.53 2.71
N ALA A 460 10.09 1.34 2.50
CA ALA A 460 10.87 1.00 1.30
C ALA A 460 10.10 1.21 -0.01
N VAL A 461 8.78 0.97 -0.01
CA VAL A 461 7.92 1.19 -1.19
C VAL A 461 7.92 2.65 -1.64
N TYR A 462 7.90 3.58 -0.67
CA TYR A 462 7.94 5.01 -0.93
C TYR A 462 9.35 5.48 -1.24
N ARG A 463 10.36 4.91 -0.57
CA ARG A 463 11.77 5.25 -0.79
C ARG A 463 12.20 5.02 -2.23
N ALA A 464 11.97 3.82 -2.76
CA ALA A 464 12.45 3.45 -4.09
C ALA A 464 11.94 4.39 -5.19
N LYS A 465 10.69 4.83 -5.08
CA LYS A 465 10.11 5.79 -6.02
C LYS A 465 10.67 7.20 -5.82
N SER A 466 10.66 7.74 -4.59
CA SER A 466 11.23 9.07 -4.33
C SER A 466 12.70 9.15 -4.75
N GLU A 467 13.50 8.10 -4.52
CA GLU A 467 14.89 8.04 -4.99
C GLU A 467 14.98 8.09 -6.51
N HIS A 468 14.10 7.37 -7.22
CA HIS A 468 14.03 7.44 -8.68
C HIS A 468 13.65 8.85 -9.17
N ASP A 469 12.60 9.45 -8.61
CA ASP A 469 12.13 10.79 -8.98
C ASP A 469 13.18 11.86 -8.67
N ILE A 470 13.87 11.76 -7.52
CA ILE A 470 14.99 12.63 -7.14
C ILE A 470 16.14 12.48 -8.13
N ASN A 471 16.52 11.26 -8.49
CA ASN A 471 17.62 11.01 -9.43
C ASN A 471 17.29 11.49 -10.84
N GLN A 472 16.07 11.26 -11.33
CA GLN A 472 15.61 11.76 -12.63
C GLN A 472 15.60 13.29 -12.68
N ALA A 473 15.10 13.95 -11.62
CA ALA A 473 15.14 15.40 -11.54
C ALA A 473 16.57 15.98 -11.48
N ILE A 474 17.53 15.20 -10.97
CA ILE A 474 18.95 15.55 -10.98
C ILE A 474 19.53 15.40 -12.40
N GLU A 475 19.22 14.30 -13.10
CA GLU A 475 19.65 14.07 -14.49
C GLU A 475 19.16 15.16 -15.44
N ASP A 476 17.89 15.58 -15.33
CA ASP A 476 17.30 16.65 -16.14
C ASP A 476 17.96 18.03 -15.94
N SER A 477 18.77 18.19 -14.88
CA SER A 477 19.43 19.45 -14.53
C SER A 477 20.87 19.58 -15.00
N VAL A 478 21.48 18.51 -15.53
CA VAL A 478 22.87 18.55 -16.03
C VAL A 478 22.91 19.15 -17.44
N PRO A 479 23.70 20.21 -17.69
CA PRO A 479 23.78 20.79 -19.03
C PRO A 479 24.44 19.80 -20.00
N ALA A 480 23.86 19.67 -21.20
CA ALA A 480 24.50 18.93 -22.28
C ALA A 480 25.84 19.58 -22.67
N PRO A 481 26.85 18.79 -23.08
CA PRO A 481 28.10 19.35 -23.58
C PRO A 481 27.84 20.22 -24.81
N PRO A 482 28.65 21.27 -25.05
CA PRO A 482 28.56 22.09 -26.26
C PRO A 482 28.63 21.25 -27.53
N GLN A 483 27.99 21.73 -28.61
CA GLN A 483 28.10 21.06 -29.90
C GLN A 483 29.52 21.19 -30.48
N PRO A 484 29.99 20.20 -31.26
CA PRO A 484 31.29 20.29 -31.92
C PRO A 484 31.44 21.56 -32.76
N ILE A 485 32.61 22.19 -32.70
CA ILE A 485 32.93 23.35 -33.54
C ILE A 485 33.19 22.88 -34.98
N GLU A 486 32.34 23.28 -35.92
CA GLU A 486 32.45 22.96 -37.35
C GLU A 486 33.15 24.08 -38.14
N GLY A 487 34.24 23.78 -38.88
CA GLY A 487 35.02 24.76 -39.67
C GLY A 487 36.44 24.27 -40.02
N ALA A 488 37.15 25.01 -40.90
CA ALA A 488 38.52 24.66 -41.34
C ALA A 488 39.53 24.57 -40.17
N ALA A 489 40.49 23.63 -40.28
CA ALA A 489 41.58 23.29 -39.35
C ALA A 489 41.23 23.34 -37.84
N THR A 490 41.12 22.18 -37.19
CA THR A 490 40.89 22.09 -35.74
C THR A 490 41.98 22.83 -34.97
N VAL A 491 41.60 23.90 -34.27
CA VAL A 491 42.50 24.67 -33.38
C VAL A 491 43.13 23.72 -32.37
N THR A 492 44.45 23.70 -32.30
CA THR A 492 45.22 22.83 -31.41
C THR A 492 45.38 23.44 -30.01
N PRO A 493 45.66 22.65 -28.96
CA PRO A 493 45.76 23.19 -27.61
C PRO A 493 46.87 24.24 -27.43
N ASP A 494 48.00 24.12 -28.13
CA ASP A 494 49.08 25.11 -28.10
C ASP A 494 48.68 26.42 -28.80
N GLU A 495 47.94 26.35 -29.92
CA GLU A 495 47.32 27.53 -30.55
C GLU A 495 46.31 28.22 -29.62
N ALA A 496 45.62 27.45 -28.77
CA ALA A 496 44.74 27.96 -27.71
C ALA A 496 45.50 28.43 -26.45
N GLY A 497 46.84 28.43 -26.47
CA GLY A 497 47.70 28.96 -25.42
C GLY A 497 48.08 27.99 -24.31
N TYR A 498 47.76 26.70 -24.44
CA TYR A 498 48.11 25.68 -23.46
C TYR A 498 49.55 25.15 -23.66
N PRO A 499 50.35 25.00 -22.59
CA PRO A 499 51.71 24.48 -22.71
C PRO A 499 51.69 22.95 -22.89
N VAL A 500 51.67 22.49 -24.15
CA VAL A 500 51.65 21.07 -24.51
C VAL A 500 52.79 20.70 -25.46
N ASN A 501 53.04 19.40 -25.58
CA ASN A 501 53.80 18.80 -26.66
C ASN A 501 52.97 17.69 -27.34
N PHE A 502 53.38 17.27 -28.53
CA PHE A 502 52.69 16.30 -29.37
C PHE A 502 53.57 15.10 -29.69
N ALA A 503 52.95 13.92 -29.75
CA ALA A 503 53.61 12.70 -30.19
C ALA A 503 52.72 11.91 -31.16
N ALA A 504 53.35 11.09 -32.00
CA ALA A 504 52.63 10.22 -32.94
C ALA A 504 51.89 9.11 -32.19
N VAL A 505 50.68 8.79 -32.65
CA VAL A 505 49.92 7.60 -32.25
C VAL A 505 50.13 6.55 -33.34
N THR A 506 50.47 5.33 -32.93
CA THR A 506 50.95 4.29 -33.85
C THR A 506 49.99 3.12 -33.98
N GLU A 507 49.28 2.76 -32.90
CA GLU A 507 48.34 1.65 -32.88
C GLU A 507 47.19 1.94 -31.91
N GLY A 508 45.96 2.04 -32.42
CA GLY A 508 44.79 2.36 -31.60
C GLY A 508 44.96 3.67 -30.83
N LYS A 509 44.96 3.61 -29.48
CA LYS A 509 45.18 4.77 -28.59
C LYS A 509 46.62 4.86 -28.04
N LYS A 510 47.57 4.07 -28.56
CA LYS A 510 48.95 3.98 -28.03
C LYS A 510 49.92 4.90 -28.77
N SER A 511 50.54 5.80 -28.03
CA SER A 511 51.76 6.49 -28.44
C SER A 511 52.96 5.79 -27.78
N TYR A 512 53.97 5.40 -28.55
CA TYR A 512 55.22 4.85 -27.98
C TYR A 512 56.31 5.92 -27.83
N ASP A 513 56.20 7.02 -28.57
CA ASP A 513 57.23 8.07 -28.60
C ASP A 513 56.98 9.21 -27.60
N TRP A 514 55.82 9.26 -26.93
CA TRP A 514 55.53 10.33 -25.95
C TRP A 514 56.56 10.40 -24.81
N GLN A 515 57.16 9.27 -24.42
CA GLN A 515 58.21 9.24 -23.39
C GLN A 515 59.48 9.98 -23.79
N LYS A 516 59.76 10.10 -25.10
CA LYS A 516 60.89 10.86 -25.63
C LYS A 516 60.58 12.37 -25.69
N VAL A 517 59.30 12.72 -25.73
CA VAL A 517 58.80 14.09 -25.92
C VAL A 517 58.45 14.77 -24.59
N LYS A 518 58.09 13.99 -23.56
CA LYS A 518 57.59 14.52 -22.28
C LYS A 518 58.55 15.49 -21.55
N ASP A 519 59.86 15.34 -21.78
CA ASP A 519 60.91 16.13 -21.12
C ASP A 519 61.36 17.34 -21.96
N LEU A 520 60.77 17.54 -23.15
CA LEU A 520 61.06 18.70 -23.99
C LEU A 520 60.35 19.96 -23.46
N PRO A 521 60.90 21.16 -23.70
CA PRO A 521 60.20 22.41 -23.42
C PRO A 521 58.82 22.45 -24.10
N ALA A 522 57.82 23.09 -23.50
CA ALA A 522 56.49 23.21 -24.08
C ALA A 522 56.54 23.86 -25.48
N GLY A 523 55.77 23.33 -26.44
CA GLY A 523 55.74 23.81 -27.82
C GLY A 523 56.94 23.38 -28.68
N SER A 524 57.79 22.46 -28.21
CA SER A 524 58.98 22.01 -28.97
C SER A 524 58.65 21.06 -30.13
N THR A 525 57.42 20.57 -30.18
CA THR A 525 56.94 19.61 -31.17
C THR A 525 55.70 20.15 -31.86
N GLN A 526 55.52 19.83 -33.14
CA GLN A 526 54.28 20.10 -33.87
C GLN A 526 53.42 18.84 -33.97
N VAL A 527 52.13 19.02 -34.26
CA VAL A 527 51.23 17.90 -34.56
C VAL A 527 51.85 17.05 -35.69
N PRO A 528 52.04 15.73 -35.49
CA PRO A 528 52.66 14.87 -36.49
C PRO A 528 51.90 14.91 -37.82
N GLY A 529 52.62 15.22 -38.92
CA GLY A 529 52.05 15.19 -40.26
C GLY A 529 51.87 13.76 -40.77
N GLY A 530 50.69 13.46 -41.33
CA GLY A 530 50.41 12.19 -42.03
C GLY A 530 49.79 11.06 -41.20
N GLY A 531 49.49 11.27 -39.91
CA GLY A 531 48.76 10.31 -39.07
C GLY A 531 47.29 10.70 -38.85
N ASN A 532 46.40 9.71 -38.69
CA ASN A 532 44.97 9.97 -38.39
C ASN A 532 44.74 10.40 -36.93
N ALA A 533 45.68 10.13 -36.02
CA ALA A 533 45.57 10.48 -34.60
C ALA A 533 46.92 10.92 -34.01
N TYR A 534 46.86 11.76 -32.98
CA TYR A 534 48.05 12.23 -32.26
C TYR A 534 47.79 12.32 -30.75
N ALA A 535 48.86 12.22 -29.97
CA ALA A 535 48.85 12.32 -28.52
C ALA A 535 49.22 13.74 -28.08
N VAL A 536 48.50 14.25 -27.07
CA VAL A 536 48.75 15.53 -26.42
C VAL A 536 49.33 15.25 -25.03
N ILE A 537 50.54 15.76 -24.79
CA ILE A 537 51.28 15.63 -23.54
C ILE A 537 51.20 16.97 -22.81
N PRO A 538 50.50 17.08 -21.65
CA PRO A 538 50.50 18.31 -20.86
C PRO A 538 51.89 18.55 -20.28
N SER A 539 52.46 19.73 -20.48
CA SER A 539 53.77 20.10 -19.91
C SER A 539 53.65 20.45 -18.42
N GLN A 540 54.77 20.80 -17.77
CA GLN A 540 54.75 21.28 -16.38
C GLN A 540 53.77 22.46 -16.19
N GLY A 541 53.00 22.41 -15.09
CA GLY A 541 52.00 23.44 -14.78
C GLY A 541 50.66 23.30 -15.50
N MET A 542 50.40 22.18 -16.17
CA MET A 542 49.13 21.90 -16.86
C MET A 542 48.61 20.50 -16.55
N ALA A 543 47.28 20.37 -16.54
CA ALA A 543 46.60 19.08 -16.51
C ALA A 543 45.47 19.01 -17.55
N ILE A 544 45.14 17.77 -17.91
CA ILE A 544 43.99 17.40 -18.70
C ILE A 544 43.17 16.43 -17.85
N ILE A 545 41.91 16.79 -17.63
CA ILE A 545 40.94 16.00 -16.87
C ILE A 545 40.09 15.24 -17.88
N ASP A 546 40.18 13.92 -17.85
CA ASP A 546 39.42 13.01 -18.70
C ASP A 546 38.16 12.57 -17.94
N LEU A 547 37.03 13.14 -18.34
CA LEU A 547 35.70 12.88 -17.78
C LEU A 547 35.10 11.71 -18.56
N ASP A 548 35.27 10.52 -18.02
CA ASP A 548 35.01 9.25 -18.73
C ASP A 548 33.60 8.72 -18.41
N VAL A 549 33.18 7.66 -19.12
CA VAL A 549 31.95 6.92 -18.76
C VAL A 549 32.22 5.93 -17.63
N ALA A 550 31.24 5.72 -16.75
CA ALA A 550 31.35 4.74 -15.67
C ALA A 550 31.47 3.31 -16.23
N LYS A 551 32.39 2.53 -15.67
CA LYS A 551 32.64 1.14 -16.06
C LYS A 551 32.66 0.22 -14.84
N ASP A 552 32.19 -1.01 -15.01
CA ASP A 552 32.31 -2.05 -13.98
C ASP A 552 33.76 -2.58 -13.86
N LYS A 553 34.01 -3.46 -12.90
CA LYS A 553 35.33 -4.08 -12.68
C LYS A 553 35.83 -4.92 -13.88
N THR A 554 34.95 -5.29 -14.79
CA THR A 554 35.26 -6.04 -16.01
C THR A 554 35.45 -5.13 -17.23
N GLY A 555 35.23 -3.82 -17.08
CA GLY A 555 35.40 -2.82 -18.12
C GLY A 555 34.14 -2.54 -18.95
N ASN A 556 32.98 -3.10 -18.61
CA ASN A 556 31.73 -2.82 -19.31
C ASN A 556 31.13 -1.48 -18.88
N VAL A 557 30.59 -0.74 -19.84
CA VAL A 557 29.94 0.56 -19.59
C VAL A 557 28.65 0.37 -18.80
N LEU A 558 28.49 1.15 -17.74
CA LEU A 558 27.27 1.21 -16.93
C LEU A 558 26.40 2.37 -17.42
N ALA A 559 25.36 2.06 -18.20
CA ALA A 559 24.52 3.09 -18.83
C ALA A 559 23.74 3.95 -17.83
N ASP A 560 23.35 3.37 -16.69
CA ASP A 560 22.54 4.04 -15.66
C ASP A 560 23.39 4.68 -14.54
N ALA A 561 24.71 4.81 -14.74
CA ALA A 561 25.64 5.37 -13.76
C ALA A 561 26.15 6.75 -14.22
N PRO A 562 26.38 7.68 -13.28
CA PRO A 562 26.83 9.04 -13.61
C PRO A 562 28.20 9.02 -14.28
N THR A 563 28.33 9.77 -15.39
CA THR A 563 29.59 9.99 -16.10
C THR A 563 30.47 11.02 -15.38
N GLY A 564 31.73 11.15 -15.78
CA GLY A 564 32.63 12.17 -15.22
C GLY A 564 32.10 13.59 -15.43
N TRP A 565 31.38 13.80 -16.55
CA TRP A 565 30.71 15.06 -16.85
C TRP A 565 29.61 15.39 -15.85
N ASP A 566 28.79 14.40 -15.51
CA ASP A 566 27.69 14.56 -14.54
C ASP A 566 28.26 14.86 -13.15
N VAL A 567 29.32 14.14 -12.75
CA VAL A 567 30.01 14.36 -11.47
C VAL A 567 30.55 15.79 -11.37
N PHE A 568 31.24 16.28 -12.41
CA PHE A 568 31.83 17.62 -12.39
C PHE A 568 30.78 18.74 -12.37
N ASN A 569 29.75 18.65 -13.23
CA ASN A 569 28.66 19.62 -13.25
C ASN A 569 27.89 19.66 -11.93
N ARG A 570 27.72 18.48 -11.29
CA ARG A 570 27.04 18.37 -10.00
C ARG A 570 27.87 18.89 -8.85
N GLU A 571 29.14 18.48 -8.72
CA GLU A 571 29.93 18.66 -7.50
C GLU A 571 30.88 19.87 -7.50
N ILE A 572 31.17 20.42 -8.69
CA ILE A 572 32.06 21.57 -8.83
C ILE A 572 31.29 22.81 -9.32
N GLY A 573 30.33 22.60 -10.23
CA GLY A 573 29.43 23.63 -10.77
C GLY A 573 29.14 23.43 -12.26
N GLU A 574 28.07 24.06 -12.77
CA GLU A 574 27.69 23.99 -14.19
C GLU A 574 28.83 24.45 -15.11
N TYR A 575 29.03 23.75 -16.23
CA TYR A 575 30.05 24.11 -17.22
C TYR A 575 29.82 25.53 -17.76
N GLY A 576 30.88 26.35 -17.74
CA GLY A 576 30.86 27.77 -18.02
C GLY A 576 30.64 28.67 -16.79
N SER A 577 30.47 28.09 -15.59
CA SER A 577 30.44 28.85 -14.32
C SER A 577 31.85 29.15 -13.80
N GLU A 578 31.96 29.95 -12.73
CA GLU A 578 33.23 30.17 -12.03
C GLU A 578 33.83 28.88 -11.45
N GLY A 579 32.99 27.89 -11.11
CA GLY A 579 33.44 26.61 -10.56
C GLY A 579 33.95 25.65 -11.62
N PHE A 580 33.34 25.65 -12.81
CA PHE A 580 33.72 24.81 -13.94
C PHE A 580 33.82 25.65 -15.22
N PRO A 581 34.86 26.49 -15.37
CA PRO A 581 34.93 27.48 -16.44
C PRO A 581 35.17 26.84 -17.81
N ARG A 582 34.72 27.54 -18.85
CA ARG A 582 34.92 27.15 -20.24
C ARG A 582 36.39 26.95 -20.53
N THR A 583 36.68 25.88 -21.24
CA THR A 583 38.05 25.47 -21.51
C THR A 583 38.18 24.86 -22.89
N TYR A 584 39.40 24.50 -23.28
CA TYR A 584 39.62 23.64 -24.42
C TYR A 584 39.01 22.27 -24.11
N LEU A 585 37.85 21.99 -24.69
CA LEU A 585 37.01 20.83 -24.40
C LEU A 585 36.92 19.91 -25.60
N VAL A 586 37.21 18.62 -25.44
CA VAL A 586 37.25 17.66 -26.54
C VAL A 586 36.36 16.46 -26.24
N SER A 587 35.44 16.08 -27.13
CA SER A 587 34.65 14.86 -26.96
C SER A 587 35.49 13.61 -27.17
N THR A 588 35.14 12.53 -26.46
CA THR A 588 35.75 11.21 -26.66
C THR A 588 34.80 10.27 -27.42
N PRO A 589 35.34 9.31 -28.20
CA PRO A 589 34.52 8.35 -28.94
C PRO A 589 33.82 7.33 -28.04
N THR A 590 34.26 7.17 -26.78
CA THR A 590 33.67 6.22 -25.84
C THR A 590 32.24 6.64 -25.49
N GLY A 591 32.02 7.93 -25.23
CA GLY A 591 30.68 8.47 -24.95
C GLY A 591 29.74 8.34 -26.15
N GLU A 592 30.21 8.72 -27.35
CA GLU A 592 29.41 8.70 -28.59
C GLU A 592 28.87 7.29 -28.93
N ARG A 593 29.67 6.23 -28.73
CA ARG A 593 29.24 4.84 -28.98
C ARG A 593 28.12 4.36 -28.07
N HIS A 594 28.04 4.90 -26.85
CA HIS A 594 27.08 4.49 -25.84
C HIS A 594 25.98 5.53 -25.60
N ASN A 595 25.94 6.59 -26.40
CA ASN A 595 25.03 7.72 -26.23
C ASN A 595 25.13 8.37 -24.82
N LEU A 596 26.36 8.45 -24.30
CA LEU A 596 26.70 9.04 -23.00
C LEU A 596 27.70 10.20 -23.18
N THR A 597 27.82 11.08 -22.19
CA THR A 597 28.77 12.20 -22.26
C THR A 597 30.15 11.79 -21.76
N SER A 598 31.19 12.01 -22.57
CA SER A 598 32.59 11.88 -22.15
C SER A 598 33.48 12.87 -22.87
N VAL A 599 34.34 13.57 -22.13
CA VAL A 599 35.12 14.71 -22.61
C VAL A 599 36.49 14.84 -21.92
N HIS A 600 37.48 15.39 -22.63
CA HIS A 600 38.72 15.90 -22.06
C HIS A 600 38.60 17.41 -21.80
N ALA A 601 38.87 17.87 -20.58
CA ALA A 601 38.86 19.27 -20.17
C ALA A 601 40.26 19.73 -19.72
N TYR A 602 40.74 20.85 -20.26
CA TYR A 602 42.14 21.27 -20.11
C TYR A 602 42.26 22.39 -19.06
N TYR A 603 43.26 22.37 -18.18
CA TYR A 603 43.40 23.44 -17.17
C TYR A 603 44.87 23.72 -16.83
N LEU A 604 45.18 24.97 -16.53
CA LEU A 604 46.44 25.33 -15.88
C LEU A 604 46.38 24.97 -14.40
N ILE A 605 47.47 24.42 -13.88
CA ILE A 605 47.59 24.03 -12.47
C ILE A 605 47.95 25.27 -11.64
N PRO A 606 47.18 25.61 -10.59
CA PRO A 606 47.51 26.72 -9.69
C PRO A 606 48.82 26.44 -8.94
N ASP A 607 49.55 27.49 -8.55
CA ASP A 607 50.89 27.35 -7.95
C ASP A 607 50.93 26.43 -6.72
N GLU A 608 49.83 26.36 -5.96
CA GLU A 608 49.70 25.49 -4.79
C GLU A 608 49.68 23.98 -5.10
N LEU A 609 49.35 23.58 -6.33
CA LEU A 609 49.24 22.18 -6.77
C LEU A 609 50.37 21.75 -7.73
N LYS A 610 51.20 22.66 -8.22
CA LYS A 610 52.33 22.34 -9.11
C LYS A 610 53.26 21.32 -8.45
N GLY A 611 53.59 20.26 -9.17
CA GLY A 611 54.39 19.12 -8.69
C GLY A 611 53.67 18.16 -7.73
N ARG A 612 52.49 18.52 -7.20
CA ARG A 612 51.74 17.74 -6.19
C ARG A 612 50.53 17.00 -6.75
N LEU A 613 50.08 17.33 -7.96
CA LEU A 613 48.97 16.65 -8.62
C LEU A 613 49.41 15.27 -9.13
N LYS A 614 48.65 14.24 -8.79
CA LYS A 614 48.90 12.85 -9.22
C LYS A 614 48.30 12.61 -10.61
N ASN A 615 49.04 11.88 -11.43
CA ASN A 615 48.45 11.19 -12.57
C ASN A 615 47.65 10.00 -12.01
N GLY A 616 46.33 10.08 -12.07
CA GLY A 616 45.42 9.16 -11.39
C GLY A 616 44.39 8.59 -12.34
N VAL A 617 44.08 7.30 -12.18
CA VAL A 617 43.00 6.60 -12.88
C VAL A 617 41.99 6.17 -11.83
N HIS A 618 40.76 6.70 -11.88
CA HIS A 618 39.63 6.29 -11.04
C HIS A 618 39.95 6.11 -9.54
N LEU A 619 40.75 7.01 -8.92
CA LEU A 619 41.29 6.82 -7.56
C LEU A 619 40.23 6.69 -6.46
N THR A 620 38.98 7.10 -6.73
CA THR A 620 37.84 7.08 -5.78
C THR A 620 36.59 6.38 -6.33
N GLY A 621 36.68 5.65 -7.44
CA GLY A 621 35.52 5.03 -8.10
C GLY A 621 34.64 5.99 -8.91
N ALA A 622 34.96 7.29 -8.92
CA ALA A 622 34.39 8.24 -9.88
C ALA A 622 35.08 8.09 -11.25
N PRO A 623 34.34 8.18 -12.37
CA PRO A 623 34.90 8.05 -13.72
C PRO A 623 35.60 9.34 -14.18
N VAL A 624 36.65 9.71 -13.45
CA VAL A 624 37.47 10.90 -13.68
C VAL A 624 38.94 10.48 -13.65
N ASP A 625 39.65 10.76 -14.73
CA ASP A 625 41.07 10.49 -14.88
C ASP A 625 41.85 11.82 -15.02
N ILE A 626 43.09 11.89 -14.53
CA ILE A 626 43.91 13.11 -14.61
C ILE A 626 45.24 12.81 -15.25
N ARG A 627 45.57 13.51 -16.34
CA ARG A 627 46.90 13.52 -16.96
C ARG A 627 47.54 14.87 -16.71
N CYS A 628 48.70 14.92 -16.06
CA CYS A 628 49.34 16.19 -15.67
C CYS A 628 50.85 16.16 -15.81
N GLU A 629 51.46 17.34 -15.98
CA GLU A 629 52.89 17.61 -15.76
C GLU A 629 53.86 16.58 -16.37
N SER A 630 53.72 16.27 -17.65
CA SER A 630 54.57 15.33 -18.40
C SER A 630 54.47 13.87 -17.92
N LYS A 631 53.46 13.52 -17.10
CA LYS A 631 53.28 12.17 -16.54
C LYS A 631 52.36 11.26 -17.36
N GLY A 632 51.73 11.76 -18.43
CA GLY A 632 50.83 10.99 -19.29
C GLY A 632 50.40 11.76 -20.54
N TYR A 633 49.45 11.22 -21.30
CA TYR A 633 48.92 11.86 -22.50
C TYR A 633 47.43 11.53 -22.70
N VAL A 634 46.77 12.32 -23.54
CA VAL A 634 45.43 12.03 -24.09
C VAL A 634 45.48 12.08 -25.61
N ILE A 635 44.45 11.58 -26.28
CA ILE A 635 44.31 11.76 -27.74
C ILE A 635 43.75 13.17 -28.03
N GLY A 636 44.36 13.88 -28.97
CA GLY A 636 44.03 15.28 -29.29
C GLY A 636 42.82 15.45 -30.19
N ALA A 637 42.26 16.67 -30.20
CA ALA A 637 41.12 17.03 -31.04
C ALA A 637 41.45 16.92 -32.54
N GLY A 638 40.48 16.51 -33.35
CA GLY A 638 40.66 16.24 -34.78
C GLY A 638 41.21 14.84 -35.08
N SER A 639 41.59 14.07 -34.06
CA SER A 639 42.04 12.67 -34.24
C SER A 639 40.88 11.74 -34.60
N VAL A 640 41.15 10.81 -35.51
CA VAL A 640 40.28 9.69 -35.91
C VAL A 640 41.03 8.39 -35.69
N LEU A 641 40.47 7.49 -34.88
CA LEU A 641 41.03 6.17 -34.61
C LEU A 641 40.68 5.18 -35.75
N ASP A 642 41.42 4.07 -35.82
CA ASP A 642 41.23 3.01 -36.83
C ASP A 642 39.83 2.38 -36.79
N ASP A 643 39.20 2.38 -35.62
CA ASP A 643 37.84 1.89 -35.38
C ASP A 643 36.74 2.95 -35.67
N GLY A 644 37.11 4.05 -36.31
CA GLY A 644 36.23 5.15 -36.68
C GLY A 644 35.88 6.12 -35.54
N GLY A 645 36.40 5.90 -34.33
CA GLY A 645 36.18 6.81 -33.20
C GLY A 645 36.80 8.19 -33.44
N LYS A 646 36.03 9.27 -33.22
CA LYS A 646 36.47 10.65 -33.46
C LYS A 646 36.61 11.43 -32.16
N TYR A 647 37.68 12.21 -32.05
CA TYR A 647 37.87 13.21 -31.00
C TYR A 647 37.55 14.59 -31.57
N ARG A 648 36.44 15.21 -31.17
CA ARG A 648 35.99 16.49 -31.74
C ARG A 648 36.15 17.63 -30.74
N LEU A 649 36.62 18.78 -31.21
CA LEU A 649 36.68 19.99 -30.40
C LEU A 649 35.25 20.50 -30.14
N LEU A 650 34.90 20.71 -28.88
CA LEU A 650 33.57 21.15 -28.44
C LEU A 650 33.56 22.62 -28.03
N ASP A 651 34.63 23.10 -27.40
CA ASP A 651 34.67 24.46 -26.85
C ASP A 651 36.09 24.98 -26.70
N LEU A 652 36.20 26.30 -26.56
CA LEU A 652 37.45 27.04 -26.34
C LEU A 652 37.33 27.94 -25.09
N PRO A 653 38.44 28.27 -24.42
CA PRO A 653 38.39 29.17 -23.26
C PRO A 653 37.98 30.60 -23.65
N ASP A 654 37.37 31.33 -22.71
CA ASP A 654 37.04 32.75 -22.86
C ASP A 654 38.31 33.62 -22.73
N GLY A 655 39.16 33.57 -23.76
CA GLY A 655 40.43 34.30 -23.83
C GLY A 655 41.63 33.43 -23.46
N LYS A 656 42.21 33.65 -22.27
CA LYS A 656 43.40 32.89 -21.84
C LYS A 656 42.99 31.54 -21.22
N PRO A 657 43.85 30.51 -21.27
CA PRO A 657 43.62 29.25 -20.58
C PRO A 657 43.21 29.45 -19.10
N PRO A 658 42.09 28.87 -18.65
CA PRO A 658 41.67 28.94 -17.26
C PRO A 658 42.62 28.16 -16.35
N VAL A 659 42.88 28.74 -15.17
CA VAL A 659 43.49 28.04 -14.05
C VAL A 659 42.40 27.27 -13.30
N MET A 660 42.72 26.08 -12.77
CA MET A 660 41.77 25.30 -11.97
C MET A 660 41.18 26.18 -10.83
N PRO A 661 39.85 26.31 -10.76
CA PRO A 661 39.21 27.11 -9.71
C PRO A 661 39.39 26.51 -8.31
N PRO A 662 39.26 27.31 -7.24
CA PRO A 662 39.38 26.83 -5.85
C PRO A 662 38.42 25.67 -5.51
N THR A 663 37.21 25.65 -6.08
CA THR A 663 36.23 24.57 -5.90
C THR A 663 36.72 23.25 -6.49
N MET A 664 37.28 23.30 -7.71
CA MET A 664 37.88 22.14 -8.37
C MET A 664 39.11 21.64 -7.59
N VAL A 665 39.97 22.55 -7.12
CA VAL A 665 41.12 22.19 -6.27
C VAL A 665 40.68 21.50 -4.99
N ALA A 666 39.66 22.03 -4.30
CA ALA A 666 39.12 21.42 -3.09
C ALA A 666 38.55 20.02 -3.37
N TRP A 667 37.85 19.85 -4.49
CA TRP A 667 37.34 18.56 -4.93
C TRP A 667 38.47 17.55 -5.19
N LEU A 668 39.53 17.95 -5.90
CA LEU A 668 40.69 17.12 -6.17
C LEU A 668 41.43 16.69 -4.89
N LYS A 669 41.56 17.59 -3.91
CA LYS A 669 42.12 17.27 -2.58
C LYS A 669 41.26 16.25 -1.85
N ALA A 670 39.94 16.48 -1.79
CA ALA A 670 38.99 15.59 -1.12
C ALA A 670 38.97 14.17 -1.71
N HIS A 671 39.20 14.06 -3.03
CA HIS A 671 39.22 12.79 -3.77
C HIS A 671 40.63 12.20 -3.95
N GLY A 672 41.64 12.68 -3.21
CA GLY A 672 42.95 12.02 -3.12
C GLY A 672 43.88 12.20 -4.33
N TYR A 673 43.54 13.10 -5.26
CA TYR A 673 44.34 13.41 -6.45
C TYR A 673 45.59 14.26 -6.16
N VAL A 674 45.81 14.67 -4.90
CA VAL A 674 46.94 15.52 -4.49
C VAL A 674 47.85 14.78 -3.50
N GLU A 675 49.17 14.93 -3.65
CA GLU A 675 50.19 14.36 -2.74
C GLU A 675 50.29 15.13 -1.41
N GLY A 676 50.46 14.38 -0.32
CA GLY A 676 50.76 14.91 1.02
C GLY A 676 49.54 15.16 1.93
N GLU A 677 48.32 14.89 1.47
CA GLU A 677 47.10 14.96 2.29
C GLU A 677 46.41 13.59 2.33
N THR A 678 46.74 12.78 3.33
CA THR A 678 45.89 11.65 3.73
C THR A 678 44.71 12.23 4.50
N THR A 679 43.52 12.22 3.90
CA THR A 679 42.27 12.35 4.65
C THR A 679 42.14 11.16 5.59
N THR A 680 42.54 11.36 6.85
CA THR A 680 42.02 10.54 7.95
C THR A 680 40.51 10.74 7.96
N MET A 681 39.75 9.74 7.49
CA MET A 681 38.32 9.67 7.77
C MET A 681 38.14 9.55 9.28
N LYS A 682 37.84 10.68 9.94
CA LYS A 682 37.05 10.67 11.17
C LYS A 682 35.59 10.86 10.78
N PRO A 683 34.69 9.95 11.16
CA PRO A 683 33.27 10.15 10.95
C PRO A 683 32.80 11.15 12.01
N ASP A 684 32.80 12.44 11.69
CA ASP A 684 32.00 13.44 12.41
C ASP A 684 31.77 14.68 11.54
N GLY A 685 30.53 14.80 11.06
CA GLY A 685 29.80 16.04 10.82
C GLY A 685 30.51 17.18 10.07
N VAL A 686 30.64 17.08 8.74
CA VAL A 686 30.55 18.27 7.87
C VAL A 686 29.76 17.90 6.60
N ARG A 687 28.72 18.69 6.37
CA ARG A 687 27.70 18.61 5.31
C ARG A 687 28.31 18.81 3.92
N PRO A 688 27.82 18.14 2.85
CA PRO A 688 27.97 18.65 1.50
C PRO A 688 27.11 19.92 1.36
N VAL A 689 27.71 20.99 0.84
CA VAL A 689 26.98 22.16 0.37
C VAL A 689 26.50 21.87 -1.05
N MET A 690 25.21 21.56 -1.22
CA MET A 690 24.42 21.55 -2.47
C MET A 690 22.97 21.23 -2.09
N MET A 691 21.90 21.77 -2.65
CA MET A 691 21.65 22.62 -3.80
C MET A 691 20.43 23.47 -3.41
N ARG A 692 20.57 24.80 -3.37
CA ARG A 692 19.39 25.68 -3.29
C ARG A 692 18.76 25.71 -4.68
N THR A 693 17.97 24.69 -5.00
CA THR A 693 17.20 24.68 -6.24
C THR A 693 16.20 25.83 -6.18
N ARG A 694 16.28 26.68 -7.21
CA ARG A 694 15.41 27.82 -7.47
C ARG A 694 13.98 27.33 -7.75
N TYR A 695 13.22 27.00 -6.72
CA TYR A 695 11.80 27.35 -6.76
C TYR A 695 11.72 28.86 -6.55
N ARG A 696 11.58 29.62 -7.65
CA ARG A 696 11.01 30.96 -7.59
C ARG A 696 9.55 30.83 -7.13
N SER A 697 9.36 30.57 -5.84
CA SER A 697 8.22 31.07 -5.11
C SER A 697 8.38 32.59 -5.08
N THR A 698 7.45 33.29 -5.71
CA THR A 698 7.23 34.71 -5.53
C THR A 698 7.18 35.01 -4.04
N ARG A 699 8.26 35.56 -3.50
CA ARG A 699 8.34 36.07 -2.12
C ARG A 699 7.28 37.17 -1.94
N MET A 700 6.11 36.80 -1.45
CA MET A 700 5.34 37.69 -0.60
C MET A 700 5.98 37.63 0.79
N ALA A 701 6.55 38.76 1.22
CA ALA A 701 7.20 38.91 2.50
C ALA A 701 6.18 38.73 3.66
N GLY A 702 6.08 37.52 4.19
CA GLY A 702 5.34 37.21 5.41
C GLY A 702 6.29 37.19 6.61
N LYS A 703 6.16 38.20 7.49
CA LYS A 703 6.87 38.34 8.76
C LYS A 703 6.71 37.11 9.66
N SER A 704 7.73 36.81 10.45
CA SER A 704 7.68 35.86 11.57
C SER A 704 6.45 36.10 12.46
N VAL A 705 5.54 35.14 12.57
CA VAL A 705 4.39 35.26 13.45
C VAL A 705 4.80 34.83 14.86
N ARG A 706 4.97 35.84 15.73
CA ARG A 706 4.89 35.69 17.19
C ARG A 706 3.51 35.13 17.56
N ASN A 707 3.41 34.39 18.67
CA ASN A 707 2.16 33.90 19.28
C ASN A 707 1.23 35.03 19.79
N GLU A 708 1.00 36.06 18.97
CA GLU A 708 0.08 37.15 19.23
C GLU A 708 -1.08 37.05 18.24
N PRO A 709 -2.34 37.17 18.71
CA PRO A 709 -3.50 37.10 17.85
C PRO A 709 -3.48 38.23 16.81
N ASP A 710 -3.91 37.93 15.58
CA ASP A 710 -4.04 38.94 14.53
C ASP A 710 -5.07 40.01 14.92
N MET A 711 -4.59 41.23 15.13
CA MET A 711 -5.39 42.41 15.52
C MET A 711 -5.67 43.35 14.34
N SER A 712 -5.40 42.93 13.10
CA SER A 712 -5.59 43.78 11.92
C SER A 712 -7.08 44.12 11.69
N PRO A 713 -7.39 45.38 11.30
CA PRO A 713 -8.75 45.81 11.04
C PRO A 713 -9.35 45.12 9.80
N VAL A 714 -10.64 44.81 9.85
CA VAL A 714 -11.36 44.12 8.78
C VAL A 714 -12.02 45.14 7.83
N ALA A 715 -11.91 44.90 6.52
CA ALA A 715 -12.49 45.74 5.48
C ALA A 715 -14.03 45.80 5.55
N PRO A 716 -14.67 46.93 5.17
CA PRO A 716 -16.13 47.07 5.18
C PRO A 716 -16.77 46.08 4.19
N GLY A 717 -17.75 45.30 4.65
CA GLY A 717 -18.46 44.28 3.87
C GLY A 717 -18.49 42.88 4.51
N SER A 718 -17.47 42.52 5.29
CA SER A 718 -17.36 41.19 5.93
C SER A 718 -17.00 41.24 7.43
N ARG A 719 -17.00 42.44 8.03
CA ARG A 719 -16.50 42.68 9.40
C ARG A 719 -17.19 41.83 10.46
N ASN A 720 -18.52 41.80 10.47
CA ASN A 720 -19.29 41.10 11.49
C ASN A 720 -19.07 39.58 11.45
N ASP A 721 -19.11 38.99 10.26
CA ASP A 721 -18.92 37.55 10.08
C ASP A 721 -17.46 37.12 10.32
N THR A 722 -16.50 37.93 9.86
CA THR A 722 -15.07 37.66 10.09
C THR A 722 -14.72 37.74 11.58
N LEU A 723 -15.19 38.78 12.29
CA LEU A 723 -14.95 38.93 13.72
C LEU A 723 -15.71 37.87 14.54
N HIS A 724 -16.91 37.48 14.11
CA HIS A 724 -17.67 36.39 14.72
C HIS A 724 -16.91 35.06 14.64
N ARG A 725 -16.51 34.64 13.44
CA ARG A 725 -15.75 33.39 13.24
C ARG A 725 -14.41 33.42 13.98
N TRP A 726 -13.74 34.57 13.98
CA TRP A 726 -12.48 34.74 14.69
C TRP A 726 -12.64 34.61 16.21
N ALA A 727 -13.63 35.27 16.82
CA ALA A 727 -13.88 35.14 18.26
C ALA A 727 -14.40 33.73 18.61
N TYR A 728 -15.26 33.14 17.78
CA TYR A 728 -15.78 31.79 17.96
C TYR A 728 -14.67 30.74 17.97
N GLY A 729 -13.77 30.77 16.97
CA GLY A 729 -12.65 29.84 16.91
C GLY A 729 -11.71 29.97 18.10
N ARG A 730 -11.47 31.19 18.59
CA ARG A 730 -10.64 31.41 19.77
C ARG A 730 -11.33 30.92 21.06
N LEU A 731 -12.61 31.21 21.24
CA LEU A 731 -13.34 30.82 22.45
C LEU A 731 -13.60 29.31 22.51
N ALA A 732 -13.84 28.65 21.37
CA ALA A 732 -14.02 27.20 21.29
C ALA A 732 -12.75 26.41 21.68
N ASN A 733 -11.57 26.94 21.36
CA ASN A 733 -10.29 26.29 21.65
C ASN A 733 -9.70 26.68 23.02
N HIS A 734 -10.02 27.88 23.53
CA HIS A 734 -9.49 28.42 24.79
C HIS A 734 -10.60 29.08 25.63
N PRO A 735 -11.56 28.30 26.18
CA PRO A 735 -12.68 28.82 26.96
C PRO A 735 -12.25 29.48 28.27
N ASP A 736 -11.10 29.07 28.82
CA ASP A 736 -10.44 29.62 30.00
C ASP A 736 -9.97 31.08 29.81
N ASN A 737 -9.83 31.54 28.55
CA ASN A 737 -9.32 32.87 28.20
C ASN A 737 -10.40 33.83 27.70
N ALA A 738 -11.67 33.56 28.04
CA ALA A 738 -12.84 34.27 27.52
C ALA A 738 -12.79 35.80 27.69
N ALA A 739 -12.32 36.28 28.84
CA ALA A 739 -12.22 37.72 29.12
C ALA A 739 -11.27 38.44 28.15
N ARG A 740 -10.08 37.87 27.91
CA ARG A 740 -9.09 38.44 26.99
C ARG A 740 -9.55 38.35 25.53
N ILE A 741 -10.24 37.28 25.15
CA ILE A 741 -10.79 37.11 23.80
C ILE A 741 -11.88 38.16 23.55
N ARG A 742 -12.71 38.47 24.55
CA ARG A 742 -13.67 39.57 24.49
C ARG A 742 -12.96 40.90 24.29
N ASP A 743 -11.97 41.22 25.11
CA ASP A 743 -11.25 42.50 24.98
C ASP A 743 -10.54 42.65 23.62
N ASP A 744 -9.97 41.55 23.11
CA ASP A 744 -9.35 41.53 21.78
C ASP A 744 -10.40 41.69 20.66
N LEU A 745 -11.59 41.09 20.78
CA LEU A 745 -12.71 41.29 19.86
C LEU A 745 -13.13 42.76 19.82
N TYR A 746 -13.23 43.42 20.98
CA TYR A 746 -13.61 44.82 21.05
C TYR A 746 -12.53 45.72 20.43
N ARG A 747 -11.26 45.49 20.78
CA ARG A 747 -10.13 46.24 20.22
C ARG A 747 -10.06 46.11 18.70
N ARG A 748 -10.18 44.88 18.18
CA ARG A 748 -10.17 44.62 16.73
C ARG A 748 -11.42 45.16 16.04
N GLY A 749 -12.56 45.08 16.71
CA GLY A 749 -13.84 45.62 16.28
C GLY A 749 -13.82 47.13 16.08
N HIS A 750 -13.34 47.87 17.07
CA HIS A 750 -13.16 49.32 16.97
C HIS A 750 -12.18 49.72 15.89
N ALA A 751 -11.05 49.01 15.78
CA ALA A 751 -10.11 49.23 14.68
C ALA A 751 -10.76 48.98 13.30
N SER A 752 -11.76 48.10 13.25
CA SER A 752 -12.58 47.81 12.07
C SER A 752 -13.77 48.77 11.91
N GLY A 753 -13.94 49.77 12.78
CA GLY A 753 -15.01 50.77 12.70
C GLY A 753 -16.40 50.31 13.18
N LEU A 754 -16.46 49.28 14.04
CA LEU A 754 -17.71 48.82 14.66
C LEU A 754 -17.98 49.52 16.00
N GLN A 755 -19.26 49.74 16.29
CA GLN A 755 -19.72 50.27 17.57
C GLN A 755 -19.84 49.17 18.62
N ASP A 756 -19.79 49.53 19.91
CA ASP A 756 -19.89 48.58 21.03
C ASP A 756 -21.17 47.72 21.00
N THR A 757 -22.27 48.27 20.50
CA THR A 757 -23.55 47.57 20.38
C THR A 757 -23.48 46.41 19.38
N GLU A 758 -22.73 46.57 18.29
CA GLU A 758 -22.51 45.53 17.28
C GLU A 758 -21.55 44.45 17.80
N LEU A 759 -20.52 44.87 18.54
CA LEU A 759 -19.52 43.97 19.14
C LEU A 759 -20.10 43.12 20.27
N GLU A 760 -20.96 43.71 21.10
CA GLU A 760 -21.72 43.00 22.13
C GLU A 760 -22.69 41.98 21.48
N THR A 761 -23.29 42.32 20.33
CA THR A 761 -24.16 41.39 19.58
C THR A 761 -23.36 40.19 19.04
N ILE A 762 -22.17 40.43 18.50
CA ILE A 762 -21.25 39.35 18.06
C ILE A 762 -20.86 38.49 19.25
N TRP A 763 -20.45 39.10 20.37
CA TRP A 763 -20.01 38.38 21.56
C TRP A 763 -21.14 37.51 22.15
N ARG A 764 -22.36 38.03 22.25
CA ARG A 764 -23.53 37.25 22.69
C ARG A 764 -23.89 36.13 21.73
N SER A 765 -23.75 36.34 20.42
CA SER A 765 -23.98 35.30 19.42
C SER A 765 -22.98 34.14 19.57
N VAL A 766 -21.71 34.45 19.73
CA VAL A 766 -20.62 33.46 19.94
C VAL A 766 -20.82 32.69 21.25
N THR A 767 -21.07 33.38 22.36
CA THR A 767 -21.27 32.73 23.67
C THR A 767 -22.56 31.91 23.70
N ARG A 768 -23.64 32.33 23.03
CA ARG A 768 -24.87 31.54 22.91
C ARG A 768 -24.68 30.25 22.11
N GLN A 769 -23.92 30.29 21.01
CA GLN A 769 -23.66 29.10 20.20
C GLN A 769 -22.75 28.09 20.93
N LEU A 770 -21.81 28.57 21.75
CA LEU A 770 -20.90 27.72 22.53
C LEU A 770 -21.50 27.31 23.90
N GLY A 771 -22.50 28.05 24.40
CA GLY A 771 -23.12 27.89 25.72
C GLY A 771 -24.28 26.90 25.83
N GLY A 772 -24.46 26.00 24.86
CA GLY A 772 -25.45 24.89 24.94
C GLY A 772 -24.93 23.60 25.60
N ARG A 773 -23.76 23.63 26.25
CA ARG A 773 -23.12 22.45 26.86
C ARG A 773 -22.78 22.59 28.35
N HIS A 774 -23.24 23.64 29.01
CA HIS A 774 -23.06 23.83 30.45
C HIS A 774 -24.30 24.47 31.10
N ALA A 775 -25.42 23.75 31.02
CA ALA A 775 -26.49 23.76 32.02
C ALA A 775 -26.82 22.30 32.35
#